data_AF-A0A0L0CC46-F1
#
_entry.id   AF-A0A0L0CC46-F1
#
_cell.length_a   1.000
_cell.length_b   1.000
_cell.length_c   1.000
_cell.angle_alpha   90.00
_cell.angle_beta   90.00
_cell.angle_gamma   90.00
#
_symmetry.space_group_name_H-M   'P 1'
#
loop_
_entity.id
_entity.type
_entity.pdbx_description
1 polymer ?
#
loop_
_entity_poly.entity_id
_entity_poly.type
_entity_poly.pdbx_seq_one_letter_code
_entity_poly.pdbx_strand_id
1 'polypeptide(L)'
;MSLKLIRMANISNRVLMNKRVVSSLLLLPLWSNLVLTQRTTSSLVQGSLYKETTLKPTALLLNKTLSTMPEKRVAPVINSFEDFELKLPGFLNKNKTLALLFDYDGTLAPIADNPNKTVMPVATEVILNKIAKHPNIFMAVISGRGIKDVQSRVGINGIMYAGNHGIEIESADGSRHDYKLPTEIQENYGKLVKELKANVEKNNAWVEDKRVSLTYHYRDTPVDIKEAQKQVAIKIIESYGFRANQAHEAIEAKPPVNWNKGEAAMFILKHTFGDNWADEIKVIFAGDDTTDEDAMKKLQGLGKTFRVSTDPEIQTFADFRLSSQDLVPLHLLLLKYKRNTMAEQKKAPLLKKEEDFVKALDGFIKPEDQVALLLDYDGTLAPLTEELSVMPKDTEINIKKLAANEKIFMCVFSGRELNEIKNHLKFPNVTYAGNHGLEVEYPSGKKFKIEMPEELLEKHNKLVAELKEKVVCSGAWVEDKKISVTYHYKGVNDKLKGKLIETAKGLIQSHGFQLIETPYALEGKPRVNWDKGEGAKMILEKQFNADWAKNLKIIYCGDDTTDEDAMKMLYGIGKTFRVSELPTLKTFANYQIKTVEEIMEDYSNASLEGDMSIPGAARTNAPIGAPDFNTLDEPIKETILRDIRAVGVKFYHVLYPKEKSSLLKDWDLWGPLVLCTFLATILQGSADAQYDGGPEFAQVFVIVWIGAAIVTLNSKLLGGNISFFQSVCVLGYCLTPVAISLIVCRIILLAKQTKLLFFLRLLTTTIGFSWATYASFIFLGNSQPPNRKPLAVYPIFLFFFIISWLVISNN
;
A
#
# COMPACT_ATOMS: atom_id res chain seq x y z
N MET A 1 3.15 -21.60 0.59
CA MET A 1 1.79 -21.04 0.73
C MET A 1 0.71 -22.09 0.41
N SER A 2 0.48 -22.38 -0.87
CA SER A 2 -0.13 -23.59 -1.47
C SER A 2 -0.62 -24.73 -0.55
N LEU A 3 0.28 -25.43 0.16
CA LEU A 3 -0.04 -26.57 1.03
C LEU A 3 -1.05 -26.21 2.15
N LYS A 4 -0.98 -24.98 2.66
CA LYS A 4 -1.88 -24.43 3.68
C LYS A 4 -3.25 -24.07 3.08
N LEU A 5 -3.29 -23.45 1.88
CA LEU A 5 -4.55 -23.18 1.15
C LEU A 5 -5.36 -24.47 0.90
N ILE A 6 -4.69 -25.60 0.64
CA ILE A 6 -5.36 -26.89 0.46
C ILE A 6 -5.80 -27.53 1.76
N ARG A 7 -5.09 -27.32 2.87
CA ARG A 7 -5.65 -27.64 4.19
C ARG A 7 -6.90 -26.81 4.46
N MET A 8 -6.94 -25.54 4.05
CA MET A 8 -8.15 -24.70 4.19
C MET A 8 -9.32 -25.18 3.32
N ALA A 9 -9.08 -25.57 2.06
CA ALA A 9 -10.11 -26.23 1.23
C ALA A 9 -10.63 -27.53 1.87
N ASN A 10 -9.76 -28.30 2.54
CA ASN A 10 -10.15 -29.51 3.28
C ASN A 10 -10.70 -29.25 4.70
N ILE A 11 -10.50 -28.07 5.28
CA ILE A 11 -11.10 -27.68 6.57
C ILE A 11 -12.62 -27.53 6.40
N SER A 12 -13.10 -27.07 5.25
CA SER A 12 -14.52 -27.13 4.87
C SER A 12 -15.10 -28.55 5.06
N ASN A 13 -14.37 -29.57 4.60
CA ASN A 13 -14.76 -30.97 4.76
C ASN A 13 -14.56 -31.52 6.19
N ARG A 14 -13.57 -31.03 6.97
CA ARG A 14 -13.33 -31.50 8.35
C ARG A 14 -14.29 -30.89 9.38
N VAL A 15 -14.74 -29.65 9.20
CA VAL A 15 -15.76 -29.02 10.07
C VAL A 15 -17.09 -29.75 9.98
N LEU A 16 -17.37 -30.44 8.87
CA LEU A 16 -18.55 -31.28 8.68
C LEU A 16 -18.54 -32.62 9.47
N MET A 17 -17.37 -33.11 9.93
CA MET A 17 -17.29 -34.41 10.61
C MET A 17 -17.27 -34.35 12.15
N ASN A 18 -16.88 -33.23 12.76
CA ASN A 18 -16.68 -33.13 14.22
C ASN A 18 -17.79 -32.32 14.95
N LYS A 19 -19.06 -32.63 14.66
CA LYS A 19 -20.25 -32.13 15.39
C LYS A 19 -21.14 -33.25 15.98
N ARG A 20 -20.54 -34.40 16.30
CA ARG A 20 -21.12 -35.44 17.17
C ARG A 20 -20.02 -35.93 18.11
N VAL A 21 -20.37 -36.26 19.36
CA VAL A 21 -19.46 -36.41 20.52
C VAL A 21 -18.86 -35.05 20.93
N VAL A 22 -19.11 -34.47 22.11
CA VAL A 22 -19.82 -34.92 23.34
C VAL A 22 -21.01 -34.01 23.65
N SER A 23 -22.10 -34.57 24.18
CA SER A 23 -23.23 -33.81 24.73
C SER A 23 -24.03 -34.60 25.79
N SER A 24 -23.39 -34.97 26.90
CA SER A 24 -24.01 -35.61 28.07
C SER A 24 -23.04 -35.61 29.27
N LEU A 25 -23.59 -35.73 30.50
CA LEU A 25 -22.90 -35.69 31.81
C LEU A 25 -22.37 -34.28 32.18
N LEU A 26 -22.63 -33.69 33.35
CA LEU A 26 -23.32 -34.11 34.59
C LEU A 26 -24.25 -32.99 35.15
N LEU A 27 -24.96 -33.25 36.25
CA LEU A 27 -26.07 -32.44 36.79
C LEU A 27 -25.97 -32.17 38.30
N LEU A 28 -26.42 -30.96 38.73
CA LEU A 28 -26.97 -30.61 40.07
C LEU A 28 -25.98 -30.59 41.29
N PRO A 29 -26.37 -30.06 42.49
CA PRO A 29 -26.99 -28.75 42.78
C PRO A 29 -26.55 -28.06 44.12
N LEU A 30 -27.21 -26.94 44.51
CA LEU A 30 -27.28 -26.31 45.87
C LEU A 30 -26.00 -25.55 46.36
N TRP A 31 -26.02 -24.57 47.30
CA TRP A 31 -27.04 -24.06 48.26
C TRP A 31 -27.07 -22.50 48.37
N SER A 32 -27.71 -21.91 49.40
CA SER A 32 -28.16 -20.48 49.45
C SER A 32 -27.71 -19.65 50.70
N ASN A 33 -28.24 -18.40 50.83
CA ASN A 33 -28.26 -17.48 52.01
C ASN A 33 -27.06 -16.52 52.19
N LEU A 34 -27.13 -15.32 52.80
CA LEU A 34 -28.19 -14.28 53.04
C LEU A 34 -27.49 -12.98 53.57
N VAL A 35 -28.24 -11.99 54.13
CA VAL A 35 -27.84 -10.69 54.78
C VAL A 35 -27.72 -9.51 53.79
N LEU A 36 -28.54 -8.42 53.78
CA LEU A 36 -29.09 -7.48 54.81
C LEU A 36 -28.03 -6.45 55.31
N THR A 37 -28.28 -5.16 55.60
CA THR A 37 -29.53 -4.38 55.83
C THR A 37 -29.26 -2.85 55.74
N GLN A 38 -30.23 -2.05 55.25
CA GLN A 38 -30.51 -0.61 55.59
C GLN A 38 -29.41 0.45 55.28
N ARG A 39 -29.65 1.78 55.18
CA ARG A 39 -30.79 2.75 55.30
C ARG A 39 -30.41 3.99 54.40
N THR A 40 -31.12 5.11 54.14
CA THR A 40 -32.34 5.86 54.59
C THR A 40 -32.99 6.51 53.34
N THR A 41 -34.32 6.56 53.12
CA THR A 41 -35.32 7.60 53.53
C THR A 41 -34.87 9.07 53.37
N SER A 42 -35.61 10.02 52.76
CA SER A 42 -36.92 10.08 52.03
C SER A 42 -36.86 11.27 51.01
N SER A 43 -37.85 11.80 50.27
CA SER A 43 -39.35 11.78 50.19
C SER A 43 -39.77 11.76 48.68
N LEU A 44 -41.02 11.64 48.18
CA LEU A 44 -42.44 11.88 48.56
C LEU A 44 -43.06 13.27 48.27
N VAL A 45 -43.66 13.43 47.07
CA VAL A 45 -44.99 14.04 46.77
C VAL A 45 -45.62 13.27 45.57
N GLN A 46 -46.96 13.23 45.43
CA GLN A 46 -47.69 12.44 44.41
C GLN A 46 -48.66 13.30 43.54
N GLY A 47 -49.02 12.80 42.34
CA GLY A 47 -50.17 13.25 41.52
C GLY A 47 -49.95 12.95 40.01
N SER A 48 -50.75 12.16 39.27
CA SER A 48 -52.22 12.12 39.04
C SER A 48 -52.68 13.16 38.00
N LEU A 49 -53.35 12.85 36.86
CA LEU A 49 -53.74 11.57 36.21
C LEU A 49 -54.09 11.80 34.70
N TYR A 50 -54.51 10.74 33.99
CA TYR A 50 -55.27 10.71 32.69
C TYR A 50 -54.60 10.94 31.31
N LYS A 51 -54.54 9.83 30.55
CA LYS A 51 -55.01 9.55 29.16
C LYS A 51 -54.71 10.46 27.95
N GLU A 52 -54.12 9.81 26.94
CA GLU A 52 -54.54 9.72 25.52
C GLU A 52 -55.07 10.98 24.79
N THR A 53 -54.29 11.50 23.83
CA THR A 53 -54.77 11.62 22.44
C THR A 53 -53.62 11.66 21.42
N THR A 54 -53.86 11.18 20.21
CA THR A 54 -52.88 11.11 19.12
C THR A 54 -52.77 12.42 18.34
N LEU A 55 -51.57 12.98 18.22
CA LEU A 55 -51.23 14.02 17.23
C LEU A 55 -49.77 13.87 16.76
N LYS A 56 -49.50 14.18 15.49
CA LYS A 56 -48.19 13.93 14.85
C LYS A 56 -47.13 14.96 15.27
N PRO A 57 -45.87 14.58 15.55
CA PRO A 57 -44.82 15.51 15.97
C PRO A 57 -44.15 16.24 14.79
N THR A 58 -44.92 16.91 13.92
CA THR A 58 -44.38 17.81 12.88
C THR A 58 -43.95 19.18 13.41
N ALA A 59 -44.25 19.51 14.67
CA ALA A 59 -43.95 20.81 15.28
C ALA A 59 -42.63 20.87 16.08
N LEU A 60 -41.96 19.74 16.35
CA LEU A 60 -40.87 19.69 17.33
C LEU A 60 -39.50 20.18 16.81
N LEU A 61 -39.36 20.43 15.51
CA LEU A 61 -38.12 20.91 14.88
C LEU A 61 -38.01 22.44 14.77
N LEU A 62 -39.12 23.18 14.87
CA LEU A 62 -39.13 24.63 14.65
C LEU A 62 -38.58 25.43 15.85
N ASN A 63 -38.74 24.92 17.07
CA ASN A 63 -38.43 25.64 18.32
C ASN A 63 -37.00 25.45 18.86
N LYS A 64 -36.06 24.92 18.07
CA LYS A 64 -34.65 24.78 18.50
C LYS A 64 -33.66 25.75 17.84
N THR A 65 -34.16 26.63 16.98
CA THR A 65 -33.37 27.70 16.35
C THR A 65 -34.09 29.03 16.56
N LEU A 66 -33.94 29.61 17.77
CA LEU A 66 -34.29 31.02 17.98
C LEU A 66 -33.40 31.85 17.03
N SER A 67 -34.04 32.52 16.07
CA SER A 67 -33.37 33.13 14.94
C SER A 67 -32.65 34.42 15.33
N THR A 68 -31.39 34.31 15.76
CA THR A 68 -30.41 35.34 15.42
C THR A 68 -30.43 35.51 13.92
N MET A 69 -30.56 36.73 13.40
CA MET A 69 -30.35 36.95 11.96
C MET A 69 -28.92 36.53 11.59
N PRO A 70 -28.66 36.08 10.36
CA PRO A 70 -27.29 35.88 9.91
C PRO A 70 -26.52 37.19 10.00
N GLU A 71 -25.54 37.23 10.90
CA GLU A 71 -24.60 38.32 11.10
C GLU A 71 -23.21 37.90 10.59
N LYS A 72 -22.43 38.89 10.12
CA LYS A 72 -21.06 38.63 9.70
C LYS A 72 -20.15 38.55 10.93
N ARG A 73 -19.21 37.61 10.91
CA ARG A 73 -18.23 37.38 11.97
C ARG A 73 -16.85 37.11 11.38
N VAL A 74 -15.80 37.26 12.20
CA VAL A 74 -14.48 36.70 11.88
C VAL A 74 -14.59 35.19 11.99
N ALA A 75 -14.52 34.47 10.87
CA ALA A 75 -14.75 33.03 10.83
C ALA A 75 -13.47 32.24 11.20
N PRO A 76 -13.58 31.17 12.01
CA PRO A 76 -12.44 30.35 12.40
C PRO A 76 -11.82 29.64 11.19
N VAL A 77 -10.48 29.61 11.14
CA VAL A 77 -9.72 29.08 10.01
C VAL A 77 -9.63 27.55 10.06
N ILE A 78 -9.63 26.89 8.89
CA ILE A 78 -9.31 25.47 8.72
C ILE A 78 -8.17 25.38 7.69
N ASN A 79 -7.00 24.97 8.14
CA ASN A 79 -5.79 24.84 7.32
C ASN A 79 -5.41 23.38 7.05
N SER A 80 -5.78 22.48 7.96
CA SER A 80 -5.47 21.06 7.92
C SER A 80 -6.73 20.18 7.92
N PHE A 81 -6.51 18.88 7.79
CA PHE A 81 -7.57 17.89 7.97
C PHE A 81 -7.94 17.70 9.44
N GLU A 82 -6.92 17.76 10.28
CA GLU A 82 -7.01 17.66 11.73
C GLU A 82 -7.84 18.82 12.29
N ASP A 83 -7.63 20.05 11.79
CA ASP A 83 -8.50 21.20 12.04
C ASP A 83 -9.97 20.88 11.71
N PHE A 84 -10.22 20.28 10.53
CA PHE A 84 -11.58 20.00 10.09
C PHE A 84 -12.26 18.94 10.97
N GLU A 85 -11.58 17.84 11.31
CA GLU A 85 -12.14 16.82 12.20
C GLU A 85 -12.36 17.34 13.63
N LEU A 86 -11.50 18.23 14.12
CA LEU A 86 -11.69 18.88 15.43
C LEU A 86 -12.87 19.88 15.43
N LYS A 87 -13.11 20.58 14.32
CA LYS A 87 -14.13 21.64 14.20
C LYS A 87 -15.48 21.16 13.64
N LEU A 88 -15.49 20.05 12.91
CA LEU A 88 -16.66 19.40 12.30
C LEU A 88 -16.66 17.87 12.52
N PRO A 89 -16.51 17.38 13.78
CA PRO A 89 -16.41 15.96 14.08
C PRO A 89 -17.64 15.18 13.61
N GLY A 90 -17.42 14.16 12.78
CA GLY A 90 -18.50 13.31 12.26
C GLY A 90 -19.46 13.99 11.27
N PHE A 91 -19.18 15.22 10.82
CA PHE A 91 -20.00 15.89 9.78
C PHE A 91 -20.01 15.08 8.48
N LEU A 92 -18.85 14.54 8.08
CA LEU A 92 -18.75 13.57 7.01
C LEU A 92 -19.22 12.18 7.47
N ASN A 93 -20.32 11.72 6.88
CA ASN A 93 -20.86 10.38 7.10
C ASN A 93 -20.97 9.65 5.75
N LYS A 94 -20.29 8.50 5.61
CA LYS A 94 -20.30 7.66 4.40
C LYS A 94 -21.71 7.19 3.97
N ASN A 95 -22.67 7.15 4.90
CA ASN A 95 -24.06 6.76 4.66
C ASN A 95 -24.94 7.94 4.20
N LYS A 96 -24.40 9.15 4.03
CA LYS A 96 -25.11 10.32 3.50
C LYS A 96 -24.40 10.91 2.29
N THR A 97 -25.20 11.40 1.35
CA THR A 97 -24.72 12.10 0.16
C THR A 97 -24.10 13.44 0.55
N LEU A 98 -22.98 13.77 -0.07
CA LEU A 98 -22.28 15.05 0.11
C LEU A 98 -22.46 15.89 -1.15
N ALA A 99 -23.13 17.04 -1.04
CA ALA A 99 -23.18 18.05 -2.09
C ALA A 99 -22.04 19.07 -1.87
N LEU A 100 -21.22 19.26 -2.89
CA LEU A 100 -20.12 20.22 -2.92
C LEU A 100 -20.45 21.33 -3.91
N LEU A 101 -20.50 22.56 -3.43
CA LEU A 101 -20.80 23.76 -4.22
C LEU A 101 -19.59 24.71 -4.17
N PHE A 102 -19.10 25.17 -5.31
CA PHE A 102 -17.89 25.99 -5.40
C PHE A 102 -18.10 27.20 -6.32
N ASP A 103 -17.56 28.38 -5.97
CA ASP A 103 -17.24 29.37 -7.03
C ASP A 103 -15.98 28.93 -7.79
N TYR A 104 -15.74 29.50 -8.97
CA TYR A 104 -14.60 29.24 -9.82
C TYR A 104 -13.42 30.18 -9.54
N ASP A 105 -13.59 31.48 -9.81
CA ASP A 105 -12.55 32.49 -9.59
C ASP A 105 -12.24 32.61 -8.10
N GLY A 106 -10.98 32.89 -7.76
CA GLY A 106 -10.49 33.09 -6.40
C GLY A 106 -10.63 31.89 -5.44
N THR A 107 -11.35 30.83 -5.85
CA THR A 107 -11.74 29.67 -5.05
C THR A 107 -11.17 28.38 -5.63
N LEU A 108 -11.46 28.06 -6.90
CA LEU A 108 -10.88 26.90 -7.61
C LEU A 108 -9.69 27.29 -8.49
N ALA A 109 -9.66 28.53 -8.97
CA ALA A 109 -8.61 29.09 -9.81
C ALA A 109 -8.11 30.44 -9.21
N PRO A 110 -6.79 30.64 -9.06
CA PRO A 110 -6.26 31.89 -8.52
C PRO A 110 -6.71 33.13 -9.29
N ILE A 111 -7.00 34.22 -8.56
CA ILE A 111 -7.28 35.52 -9.17
C ILE A 111 -6.06 35.95 -9.99
N ALA A 112 -6.29 36.27 -11.27
CA ALA A 112 -5.28 36.79 -12.18
C ALA A 112 -5.70 38.17 -12.69
N ASP A 113 -4.73 39.06 -12.96
CA ASP A 113 -5.00 40.44 -13.38
C ASP A 113 -5.94 40.54 -14.60
N ASN A 114 -5.85 39.55 -15.50
CA ASN A 114 -6.72 39.44 -16.67
C ASN A 114 -7.63 38.19 -16.52
N PRO A 115 -8.96 38.34 -16.51
CA PRO A 115 -9.91 37.22 -16.36
C PRO A 115 -9.77 36.09 -17.38
N ASN A 116 -9.15 36.33 -18.55
CA ASN A 116 -8.87 35.27 -19.51
C ASN A 116 -7.69 34.38 -19.10
N LYS A 117 -6.78 34.87 -18.25
CA LYS A 117 -5.62 34.14 -17.71
C LYS A 117 -5.95 33.35 -16.44
N THR A 118 -7.16 33.47 -15.88
CA THR A 118 -7.58 32.61 -14.77
C THR A 118 -7.67 31.15 -15.25
N VAL A 119 -6.84 30.29 -14.68
CA VAL A 119 -6.72 28.86 -14.99
C VAL A 119 -6.69 28.09 -13.67
N MET A 120 -7.44 26.99 -13.61
CA MET A 120 -7.47 26.09 -12.45
C MET A 120 -6.15 25.31 -12.34
N PRO A 121 -5.52 25.20 -11.16
CA PRO A 121 -4.31 24.41 -10.99
C PRO A 121 -4.56 22.94 -11.33
N VAL A 122 -3.62 22.30 -12.04
CA VAL A 122 -3.72 20.88 -12.45
C VAL A 122 -3.92 19.93 -11.25
N ALA A 123 -3.36 20.28 -10.08
CA ALA A 123 -3.62 19.55 -8.84
C ALA A 123 -5.10 19.59 -8.45
N THR A 124 -5.72 20.78 -8.47
CA THR A 124 -7.16 20.99 -8.22
C THR A 124 -8.01 20.25 -9.25
N GLU A 125 -7.68 20.36 -10.54
CA GLU A 125 -8.37 19.65 -11.63
C GLU A 125 -8.39 18.13 -11.42
N VAL A 126 -7.22 17.54 -11.14
CA VAL A 126 -7.04 16.09 -10.88
C VAL A 126 -7.77 15.64 -9.62
N ILE A 127 -7.95 16.54 -8.64
CA ILE A 127 -8.70 16.27 -7.40
C ILE A 127 -10.21 16.30 -7.69
N LEU A 128 -10.73 17.37 -8.30
CA LEU A 128 -12.15 17.50 -8.64
C LEU A 128 -12.62 16.39 -9.61
N ASN A 129 -11.82 16.03 -10.62
CA ASN A 129 -12.10 14.89 -11.51
C ASN A 129 -12.24 13.54 -10.79
N LYS A 130 -11.60 13.35 -9.63
CA LYS A 130 -11.72 12.15 -8.78
C LYS A 130 -12.93 12.21 -7.86
N ILE A 131 -13.39 13.41 -7.51
CA ILE A 131 -14.54 13.67 -6.64
C ILE A 131 -15.86 13.55 -7.42
N ALA A 132 -15.93 14.15 -8.62
CA ALA A 132 -17.08 14.10 -9.53
C ALA A 132 -17.49 12.68 -9.94
N LYS A 133 -16.57 11.70 -9.83
CA LYS A 133 -16.78 10.29 -10.15
C LYS A 133 -17.17 9.43 -8.93
N HIS A 134 -17.43 10.05 -7.77
CA HIS A 134 -17.76 9.33 -6.55
C HIS A 134 -19.30 9.22 -6.36
N PRO A 135 -19.89 8.02 -6.24
CA PRO A 135 -21.34 7.83 -6.34
C PRO A 135 -22.17 8.56 -5.28
N ASN A 136 -21.62 8.75 -4.07
CA ASN A 136 -22.29 9.46 -2.98
C ASN A 136 -21.92 10.96 -2.91
N ILE A 137 -21.33 11.53 -3.97
CA ILE A 137 -20.95 12.95 -4.00
C ILE A 137 -21.56 13.63 -5.23
N PHE A 138 -22.30 14.70 -4.97
CA PHE A 138 -22.75 15.65 -5.98
C PHE A 138 -21.82 16.86 -6.00
N MET A 139 -21.58 17.43 -7.18
CA MET A 139 -20.77 18.64 -7.33
C MET A 139 -21.47 19.64 -8.25
N ALA A 140 -21.41 20.92 -7.88
CA ALA A 140 -21.76 22.02 -8.78
C ALA A 140 -20.75 23.18 -8.67
N VAL A 141 -20.56 23.90 -9.77
CA VAL A 141 -19.78 25.16 -9.81
C VAL A 141 -20.72 26.32 -10.10
N ILE A 142 -20.71 27.37 -9.28
CA ILE A 142 -21.62 28.52 -9.32
C ILE A 142 -20.82 29.82 -9.47
N SER A 143 -20.66 30.30 -10.71
CA SER A 143 -19.77 31.41 -11.06
C SER A 143 -20.47 32.63 -11.64
N GLY A 144 -19.85 33.81 -11.48
CA GLY A 144 -20.22 35.05 -12.18
C GLY A 144 -19.93 35.02 -13.69
N ARG A 145 -19.09 34.07 -14.17
CA ARG A 145 -18.79 33.86 -15.59
C ARG A 145 -19.99 33.33 -16.36
N GLY A 146 -20.05 33.60 -17.67
CA GLY A 146 -21.03 32.97 -18.56
C GLY A 146 -20.87 31.45 -18.58
N ILE A 147 -21.97 30.68 -18.68
CA ILE A 147 -21.94 29.24 -18.38
C ILE A 147 -20.92 28.45 -19.23
N LYS A 148 -20.75 28.81 -20.51
CA LYS A 148 -19.77 28.18 -21.42
C LYS A 148 -18.31 28.52 -21.10
N ASP A 149 -18.04 29.66 -20.47
CA ASP A 149 -16.68 30.05 -20.07
C ASP A 149 -16.25 29.25 -18.82
N VAL A 150 -17.12 29.16 -17.80
CA VAL A 150 -16.81 28.32 -16.62
C VAL A 150 -16.76 26.82 -16.98
N GLN A 151 -17.65 26.32 -17.85
CA GLN A 151 -17.57 24.94 -18.35
C GLN A 151 -16.23 24.64 -19.05
N SER A 152 -15.77 25.52 -19.95
CA SER A 152 -14.52 25.29 -20.70
C SER A 152 -13.26 25.45 -19.85
N ARG A 153 -13.31 26.24 -18.76
CA ARG A 153 -12.22 26.41 -17.79
C ARG A 153 -12.13 25.32 -16.71
N VAL A 154 -13.26 24.73 -16.33
CA VAL A 154 -13.29 23.63 -15.35
C VAL A 154 -13.03 22.29 -16.02
N GLY A 155 -13.63 22.04 -17.20
CA GLY A 155 -13.35 20.86 -18.02
C GLY A 155 -13.84 19.52 -17.44
N ILE A 156 -14.68 19.54 -16.41
CA ILE A 156 -15.13 18.32 -15.70
C ILE A 156 -16.53 17.92 -16.18
N ASN A 157 -16.64 16.70 -16.69
CA ASN A 157 -17.92 16.08 -17.06
C ASN A 157 -18.58 15.43 -15.82
N GLY A 158 -19.92 15.38 -15.82
CA GLY A 158 -20.68 14.74 -14.74
C GLY A 158 -20.99 15.61 -13.53
N ILE A 159 -20.77 16.94 -13.62
CA ILE A 159 -21.11 17.91 -12.58
C ILE A 159 -22.08 18.98 -13.11
N MET A 160 -22.77 19.68 -12.22
CA MET A 160 -23.69 20.76 -12.59
C MET A 160 -22.95 22.10 -12.69
N TYR A 161 -23.31 22.94 -13.66
CA TYR A 161 -22.73 24.27 -13.87
C TYR A 161 -23.79 25.35 -13.74
N ALA A 162 -23.47 26.44 -13.04
CA ALA A 162 -24.31 27.60 -12.88
C ALA A 162 -23.51 28.86 -13.24
N GLY A 163 -23.87 29.49 -14.37
CA GLY A 163 -23.23 30.69 -14.90
C GLY A 163 -24.06 31.96 -14.67
N ASN A 164 -23.43 33.13 -14.83
CA ASN A 164 -24.04 34.43 -14.58
C ASN A 164 -24.65 34.54 -13.16
N HIS A 165 -23.88 34.14 -12.13
CA HIS A 165 -24.33 33.96 -10.73
C HIS A 165 -25.51 32.97 -10.57
N GLY A 166 -25.64 32.03 -11.51
CA GLY A 166 -26.70 31.02 -11.58
C GLY A 166 -27.98 31.47 -12.26
N ILE A 167 -27.97 32.52 -13.09
CA ILE A 167 -29.08 32.83 -14.01
C ILE A 167 -29.19 31.76 -15.10
N GLU A 168 -28.08 31.18 -15.55
CA GLU A 168 -28.05 29.98 -16.40
C GLU A 168 -27.62 28.79 -15.53
N ILE A 169 -28.35 27.67 -15.54
CA ILE A 169 -27.96 26.43 -14.83
C ILE A 169 -28.10 25.24 -15.79
N GLU A 170 -27.07 24.39 -15.87
CA GLU A 170 -27.00 23.22 -16.74
C GLU A 170 -26.51 21.99 -15.96
N SER A 171 -27.34 20.96 -15.96
CA SER A 171 -27.16 19.68 -15.27
C SER A 171 -26.14 18.77 -15.96
N ALA A 172 -25.66 17.76 -15.23
CA ALA A 172 -24.72 16.76 -15.72
C ALA A 172 -25.26 15.90 -16.91
N ASP A 173 -26.57 15.86 -17.12
CA ASP A 173 -27.25 15.18 -18.24
C ASP A 173 -27.52 16.11 -19.45
N GLY A 174 -27.13 17.39 -19.36
CA GLY A 174 -27.42 18.42 -20.37
C GLY A 174 -28.81 19.05 -20.25
N SER A 175 -29.61 18.69 -19.24
CA SER A 175 -30.84 19.45 -18.94
C SER A 175 -30.49 20.86 -18.46
N ARG A 176 -31.19 21.88 -18.97
CA ARG A 176 -30.88 23.29 -18.72
C ARG A 176 -32.08 24.03 -18.14
N HIS A 177 -31.83 24.82 -17.10
CA HIS A 177 -32.79 25.67 -16.42
C HIS A 177 -32.24 27.11 -16.33
N ASP A 178 -32.75 27.98 -17.19
CA ASP A 178 -32.45 29.41 -17.13
C ASP A 178 -33.52 30.14 -16.30
N TYR A 179 -33.09 31.04 -15.41
CA TYR A 179 -34.00 31.91 -14.68
C TYR A 179 -34.75 32.83 -15.65
N LYS A 180 -36.09 32.78 -15.62
CA LYS A 180 -36.93 33.53 -16.55
C LYS A 180 -36.91 35.03 -16.24
N LEU A 181 -36.06 35.75 -16.98
CA LEU A 181 -36.02 37.21 -16.97
C LEU A 181 -37.35 37.83 -17.43
N PRO A 182 -37.67 39.08 -17.04
CA PRO A 182 -38.78 39.84 -17.64
C PRO A 182 -38.59 40.00 -19.15
N THR A 183 -39.67 39.84 -19.93
CA THR A 183 -39.62 39.85 -21.40
C THR A 183 -38.95 41.12 -21.96
N GLU A 184 -39.26 42.29 -21.40
CA GLU A 184 -38.66 43.57 -21.78
C GLU A 184 -37.12 43.57 -21.64
N ILE A 185 -36.59 43.02 -20.55
CA ILE A 185 -35.15 42.90 -20.29
C ILE A 185 -34.50 41.93 -21.28
N GLN A 186 -35.18 40.83 -21.61
CA GLN A 186 -34.73 39.84 -22.60
C GLN A 186 -34.68 40.44 -24.02
N GLU A 187 -35.69 41.22 -24.41
CA GLU A 187 -35.74 41.92 -25.70
C GLU A 187 -34.75 43.10 -25.78
N ASN A 188 -34.49 43.77 -24.66
CA ASN A 188 -33.56 44.91 -24.61
C ASN A 188 -32.09 44.49 -24.61
N TYR A 189 -31.73 43.31 -24.09
CA TYR A 189 -30.33 42.86 -24.03
C TYR A 189 -29.61 42.94 -25.40
N GLY A 190 -30.23 42.45 -26.47
CA GLY A 190 -29.66 42.49 -27.83
C GLY A 190 -29.58 43.88 -28.46
N LYS A 191 -30.23 44.89 -27.86
CA LYS A 191 -30.13 46.32 -28.23
C LYS A 191 -28.99 46.96 -27.42
N LEU A 192 -28.99 46.74 -26.11
CA LEU A 192 -27.96 47.16 -25.17
C LEU A 192 -26.55 46.74 -25.62
N VAL A 193 -26.32 45.47 -25.95
CA VAL A 193 -25.00 44.99 -26.44
C VAL A 193 -24.53 45.79 -27.66
N LYS A 194 -25.43 46.11 -28.60
CA LYS A 194 -25.08 46.84 -29.83
C LYS A 194 -24.78 48.31 -29.56
N GLU A 195 -25.64 48.99 -28.80
CA GLU A 195 -25.43 50.41 -28.49
C GLU A 195 -24.20 50.63 -27.61
N LEU A 196 -23.97 49.76 -26.62
CA LEU A 196 -22.80 49.83 -25.76
C LEU A 196 -21.51 49.64 -26.56
N LYS A 197 -21.44 48.59 -27.41
CA LYS A 197 -20.28 48.39 -28.29
C LYS A 197 -20.04 49.58 -29.21
N ALA A 198 -21.07 50.06 -29.91
CA ALA A 198 -20.95 51.21 -30.81
C ALA A 198 -20.46 52.49 -30.12
N ASN A 199 -20.78 52.70 -28.84
CA ASN A 199 -20.40 53.90 -28.10
C ASN A 199 -19.10 53.80 -27.31
N VAL A 200 -18.75 52.64 -26.73
CA VAL A 200 -17.64 52.52 -25.78
C VAL A 200 -16.62 51.40 -26.08
N GLU A 201 -16.78 50.56 -27.11
CA GLU A 201 -15.75 49.58 -27.53
C GLU A 201 -14.64 50.27 -28.36
N LYS A 202 -13.88 51.16 -27.72
CA LYS A 202 -12.84 52.00 -28.31
C LYS A 202 -11.79 52.39 -27.26
N ASN A 203 -10.62 52.86 -27.70
CA ASN A 203 -9.54 53.34 -26.82
C ASN A 203 -9.18 52.29 -25.74
N ASN A 204 -8.91 51.06 -26.20
CA ASN A 204 -8.61 49.85 -25.41
C ASN A 204 -9.74 49.35 -24.49
N ALA A 205 -10.90 50.01 -24.44
CA ALA A 205 -12.08 49.49 -23.74
C ALA A 205 -12.85 48.48 -24.62
N TRP A 206 -13.50 47.50 -23.99
CA TRP A 206 -14.23 46.42 -24.70
C TRP A 206 -15.43 45.90 -23.90
N VAL A 207 -16.36 45.22 -24.59
CA VAL A 207 -17.62 44.72 -24.01
C VAL A 207 -17.69 43.19 -24.09
N GLU A 208 -17.68 42.55 -22.93
CA GLU A 208 -17.86 41.12 -22.72
C GLU A 208 -19.36 40.75 -22.71
N ASP A 209 -19.83 40.10 -23.77
CA ASP A 209 -21.20 39.58 -23.88
C ASP A 209 -21.32 38.24 -23.11
N LYS A 210 -22.01 38.25 -21.97
CA LYS A 210 -22.29 37.05 -21.16
C LYS A 210 -23.74 36.56 -21.34
N ARG A 211 -24.39 36.88 -22.47
CA ARG A 211 -25.76 36.47 -22.91
C ARG A 211 -26.96 36.97 -22.10
N VAL A 212 -26.83 37.05 -20.78
CA VAL A 212 -27.88 37.52 -19.85
C VAL A 212 -27.40 38.64 -18.92
N SER A 213 -26.09 38.85 -18.86
CA SER A 213 -25.42 40.04 -18.32
C SER A 213 -24.30 40.44 -19.29
N LEU A 214 -23.70 41.62 -19.10
CA LEU A 214 -22.46 41.97 -19.81
C LEU A 214 -21.49 42.71 -18.88
N THR A 215 -20.22 42.76 -19.27
CA THR A 215 -19.20 43.53 -18.56
C THR A 215 -18.47 44.45 -19.53
N TYR A 216 -18.54 45.76 -19.28
CA TYR A 216 -17.74 46.77 -19.98
C TYR A 216 -16.41 46.96 -19.25
N HIS A 217 -15.31 46.55 -19.87
CA HIS A 217 -13.95 46.63 -19.32
C HIS A 217 -13.24 47.87 -19.85
N TYR A 218 -12.67 48.69 -18.96
CA TYR A 218 -12.05 49.98 -19.33
C TYR A 218 -10.66 50.21 -18.69
N ARG A 219 -10.01 49.16 -18.15
CA ARG A 219 -8.67 49.24 -17.52
C ARG A 219 -7.64 49.98 -18.38
N ASP A 220 -7.46 49.52 -19.62
CA ASP A 220 -6.38 50.00 -20.48
C ASP A 220 -6.72 51.32 -21.21
N THR A 221 -7.86 51.92 -20.85
CA THR A 221 -8.33 53.21 -21.38
C THR A 221 -7.53 54.39 -20.82
N PRO A 222 -7.10 55.35 -21.66
CA PRO A 222 -6.39 56.55 -21.22
C PRO A 222 -7.12 57.32 -20.11
N VAL A 223 -6.36 57.78 -19.11
CA VAL A 223 -6.86 58.29 -17.82
C VAL A 223 -7.74 59.53 -17.98
N ASP A 224 -7.42 60.38 -18.96
CA ASP A 224 -8.12 61.63 -19.32
C ASP A 224 -9.56 61.41 -19.80
N ILE A 225 -9.86 60.26 -20.40
CA ILE A 225 -11.18 59.91 -20.93
C ILE A 225 -11.87 58.77 -20.17
N LYS A 226 -11.17 58.07 -19.27
CA LYS A 226 -11.65 56.88 -18.54
C LYS A 226 -12.99 57.11 -17.83
N GLU A 227 -13.11 58.18 -17.04
CA GLU A 227 -14.37 58.48 -16.32
C GLU A 227 -15.49 58.92 -17.28
N ALA A 228 -15.18 59.69 -18.33
CA ALA A 228 -16.18 60.13 -19.30
C ALA A 228 -16.80 58.95 -20.07
N GLN A 229 -15.98 57.97 -20.50
CA GLN A 229 -16.49 56.76 -21.15
C GLN A 229 -17.28 55.85 -20.19
N LYS A 230 -16.83 55.72 -18.94
CA LYS A 230 -17.56 55.01 -17.89
C LYS A 230 -18.96 55.59 -17.66
N GLN A 231 -19.10 56.92 -17.58
CA GLN A 231 -20.41 57.56 -17.39
C GLN A 231 -21.34 57.36 -18.61
N VAL A 232 -20.79 57.34 -19.83
CA VAL A 232 -21.56 56.93 -21.04
C VAL A 232 -22.02 55.48 -20.93
N ALA A 233 -21.14 54.56 -20.52
CA ALA A 233 -21.50 53.14 -20.36
C ALA A 233 -22.61 52.93 -19.31
N ILE A 234 -22.50 53.56 -18.13
CA ILE A 234 -23.52 53.51 -17.08
C ILE A 234 -24.89 53.96 -17.62
N LYS A 235 -24.92 55.13 -18.28
CA LYS A 235 -26.17 55.69 -18.83
C LYS A 235 -26.83 54.81 -19.90
N ILE A 236 -26.05 54.12 -20.74
CA ILE A 236 -26.56 53.17 -21.74
C ILE A 236 -27.08 51.88 -21.07
N ILE A 237 -26.41 51.40 -20.01
CA ILE A 237 -26.84 50.22 -19.27
C ILE A 237 -28.19 50.48 -18.56
N GLU A 238 -28.32 51.64 -17.91
CA GLU A 238 -29.53 52.03 -17.18
C GLU A 238 -30.70 52.36 -18.11
N SER A 239 -30.48 52.96 -19.29
CA SER A 239 -31.55 53.28 -20.25
C SER A 239 -32.26 52.04 -20.82
N TYR A 240 -31.58 50.88 -20.83
CA TYR A 240 -32.16 49.60 -21.21
C TYR A 240 -32.74 48.78 -20.03
N GLY A 241 -32.77 49.36 -18.82
CA GLY A 241 -33.36 48.74 -17.62
C GLY A 241 -32.43 47.78 -16.86
N PHE A 242 -31.13 47.73 -17.20
CA PHE A 242 -30.14 46.95 -16.47
C PHE A 242 -29.52 47.77 -15.34
N ARG A 243 -29.08 47.11 -14.26
CA ARG A 243 -28.35 47.76 -13.16
C ARG A 243 -26.88 47.84 -13.54
N ALA A 244 -26.30 49.05 -13.56
CA ALA A 244 -24.88 49.29 -13.76
C ALA A 244 -24.12 49.15 -12.44
N ASN A 245 -23.44 48.01 -12.24
CA ASN A 245 -22.67 47.75 -11.01
C ASN A 245 -21.19 48.06 -11.23
N GLN A 246 -20.57 48.78 -10.29
CA GLN A 246 -19.14 49.08 -10.33
C GLN A 246 -18.32 47.83 -9.96
N ALA A 247 -17.46 47.38 -10.87
CA ALA A 247 -16.43 46.38 -10.63
C ALA A 247 -15.02 47.02 -10.73
N HIS A 248 -13.96 46.24 -10.49
CA HIS A 248 -12.59 46.75 -10.53
C HIS A 248 -12.15 47.05 -11.98
N GLU A 249 -12.22 48.34 -12.36
CA GLU A 249 -11.98 48.86 -13.73
C GLU A 249 -12.92 48.31 -14.81
N ALA A 250 -14.13 47.92 -14.40
CA ALA A 250 -15.21 47.51 -15.28
C ALA A 250 -16.58 47.94 -14.73
N ILE A 251 -17.60 48.01 -15.59
CA ILE A 251 -19.02 48.13 -15.21
C ILE A 251 -19.76 46.86 -15.63
N GLU A 252 -20.49 46.23 -14.71
CA GLU A 252 -21.31 45.06 -14.98
C GLU A 252 -22.78 45.42 -15.12
N ALA A 253 -23.36 45.18 -16.29
CA ALA A 253 -24.79 45.31 -16.55
C ALA A 253 -25.50 44.02 -16.11
N LYS A 254 -26.14 44.05 -14.93
CA LYS A 254 -26.89 42.90 -14.41
C LYS A 254 -28.39 43.14 -14.57
N PRO A 255 -29.18 42.13 -14.98
CA PRO A 255 -30.62 42.27 -15.09
C PRO A 255 -31.22 42.60 -13.71
N PRO A 256 -32.32 43.37 -13.63
CA PRO A 256 -32.81 43.97 -12.38
C PRO A 256 -33.56 42.99 -11.46
N VAL A 257 -33.24 41.70 -11.52
CA VAL A 257 -33.91 40.60 -10.81
C VAL A 257 -33.37 40.39 -9.40
N ASN A 258 -34.12 39.69 -8.55
CA ASN A 258 -33.68 39.29 -7.20
C ASN A 258 -33.20 37.82 -7.22
N TRP A 259 -32.06 37.59 -7.88
CA TRP A 259 -31.43 36.28 -8.03
C TRP A 259 -29.91 36.42 -7.86
N ASN A 260 -29.30 35.50 -7.12
CA ASN A 260 -27.88 35.53 -6.76
C ASN A 260 -27.34 34.11 -6.52
N LYS A 261 -26.03 33.96 -6.22
CA LYS A 261 -25.40 32.67 -5.93
C LYS A 261 -26.12 31.88 -4.82
N GLY A 262 -26.79 32.56 -3.87
CA GLY A 262 -27.54 31.92 -2.79
C GLY A 262 -28.92 31.37 -3.18
N GLU A 263 -29.66 32.08 -4.04
CA GLU A 263 -30.87 31.51 -4.66
C GLU A 263 -30.51 30.37 -5.63
N ALA A 264 -29.43 30.51 -6.39
CA ALA A 264 -28.92 29.45 -7.27
C ALA A 264 -28.53 28.19 -6.47
N ALA A 265 -27.77 28.32 -5.37
CA ALA A 265 -27.43 27.20 -4.50
C ALA A 265 -28.67 26.51 -3.91
N MET A 266 -29.67 27.29 -3.46
CA MET A 266 -30.93 26.75 -2.94
C MET A 266 -31.74 26.03 -4.03
N PHE A 267 -31.78 26.58 -5.25
CA PHE A 267 -32.41 25.94 -6.41
C PHE A 267 -31.72 24.60 -6.74
N ILE A 268 -30.39 24.59 -6.87
CA ILE A 268 -29.61 23.39 -7.20
C ILE A 268 -29.90 22.25 -6.22
N LEU A 269 -29.91 22.55 -4.92
CA LEU A 269 -30.16 21.55 -3.88
C LEU A 269 -31.61 21.02 -3.92
N LYS A 270 -32.60 21.91 -4.04
CA LYS A 270 -34.02 21.52 -4.15
C LYS A 270 -34.34 20.76 -5.43
N HIS A 271 -33.76 21.15 -6.56
CA HIS A 271 -33.97 20.51 -7.85
C HIS A 271 -33.36 19.10 -7.87
N THR A 272 -32.18 18.92 -7.27
CA THR A 272 -31.45 17.64 -7.26
C THR A 272 -31.98 16.66 -6.20
N PHE A 273 -32.45 17.16 -5.05
CA PHE A 273 -32.73 16.32 -3.86
C PHE A 273 -34.12 16.53 -3.24
N GLY A 274 -34.99 17.35 -3.85
CA GLY A 274 -36.32 17.68 -3.33
C GLY A 274 -36.30 18.69 -2.18
N ASP A 275 -37.47 19.13 -1.72
CA ASP A 275 -37.59 20.19 -0.71
C ASP A 275 -37.00 19.84 0.67
N ASN A 276 -36.94 18.55 1.03
CA ASN A 276 -36.45 18.08 2.33
C ASN A 276 -34.93 17.79 2.35
N TRP A 277 -34.17 18.27 1.35
CA TRP A 277 -32.75 17.94 1.16
C TRP A 277 -31.88 18.14 2.42
N ALA A 278 -32.21 19.11 3.27
CA ALA A 278 -31.42 19.47 4.46
C ALA A 278 -31.35 18.36 5.52
N ASP A 279 -32.34 17.47 5.58
CA ASP A 279 -32.33 16.33 6.50
C ASP A 279 -31.40 15.21 6.03
N GLU A 280 -31.30 14.98 4.71
CA GLU A 280 -30.62 13.81 4.13
C GLU A 280 -29.22 14.12 3.60
N ILE A 281 -29.03 15.28 2.99
CA ILE A 281 -27.81 15.69 2.29
C ILE A 281 -26.89 16.48 3.23
N LYS A 282 -25.58 16.29 3.12
CA LYS A 282 -24.59 17.22 3.70
C LYS A 282 -24.10 18.17 2.63
N VAL A 283 -24.19 19.47 2.88
CA VAL A 283 -23.78 20.51 1.94
C VAL A 283 -22.50 21.16 2.42
N ILE A 284 -21.52 21.28 1.53
CA ILE A 284 -20.38 22.20 1.66
C ILE A 284 -20.48 23.23 0.56
N PHE A 285 -20.29 24.51 0.90
CA PHE A 285 -20.14 25.60 -0.06
C PHE A 285 -18.82 26.35 0.21
N ALA A 286 -18.04 26.67 -0.82
CA ALA A 286 -16.87 27.52 -0.71
C ALA A 286 -16.82 28.61 -1.79
N GLY A 287 -16.34 29.80 -1.40
CA GLY A 287 -16.27 31.00 -2.23
C GLY A 287 -15.36 32.07 -1.64
N ASP A 288 -14.88 33.03 -2.43
CA ASP A 288 -13.91 34.06 -2.04
C ASP A 288 -14.42 35.50 -2.19
N ASP A 289 -15.54 35.74 -2.88
CA ASP A 289 -15.98 37.07 -3.33
C ASP A 289 -17.17 37.64 -2.52
N THR A 290 -17.59 38.87 -2.78
CA THR A 290 -18.73 39.47 -2.06
C THR A 290 -20.09 38.94 -2.51
N THR A 291 -20.19 38.24 -3.66
CA THR A 291 -21.42 37.59 -4.12
C THR A 291 -21.61 36.18 -3.53
N ASP A 292 -20.53 35.53 -3.09
CA ASP A 292 -20.55 34.27 -2.34
C ASP A 292 -21.19 34.40 -0.95
N GLU A 293 -21.11 35.60 -0.36
CA GLU A 293 -21.72 35.90 0.93
C GLU A 293 -23.23 35.64 0.93
N ASP A 294 -23.91 35.80 -0.20
CA ASP A 294 -25.33 35.46 -0.35
C ASP A 294 -25.59 33.95 -0.19
N ALA A 295 -24.72 33.11 -0.76
CA ALA A 295 -24.80 31.66 -0.61
C ALA A 295 -24.38 31.21 0.79
N MET A 296 -23.32 31.81 1.35
CA MET A 296 -22.91 31.59 2.73
C MET A 296 -24.03 31.91 3.72
N LYS A 297 -24.76 33.02 3.49
CA LYS A 297 -25.92 33.46 4.27
C LYS A 297 -27.13 32.53 4.10
N LYS A 298 -27.46 32.12 2.87
CA LYS A 298 -28.58 31.20 2.57
C LYS A 298 -28.38 29.79 3.11
N LEU A 299 -27.14 29.32 3.20
CA LEU A 299 -26.78 27.98 3.67
C LEU A 299 -26.38 27.93 5.15
N GLN A 300 -26.32 29.07 5.85
CA GLN A 300 -25.97 29.12 7.27
C GLN A 300 -26.95 28.28 8.10
N GLY A 301 -26.43 27.31 8.85
CA GLY A 301 -27.22 26.35 9.63
C GLY A 301 -27.79 25.15 8.84
N LEU A 302 -27.83 25.20 7.50
CA LEU A 302 -28.27 24.10 6.64
C LEU A 302 -27.11 23.28 6.07
N GLY A 303 -25.99 23.95 5.74
CA GLY A 303 -24.74 23.36 5.26
C GLY A 303 -23.54 23.77 6.09
N LYS A 304 -22.35 23.64 5.52
CA LYS A 304 -21.10 24.23 6.04
C LYS A 304 -20.40 25.06 4.98
N THR A 305 -20.17 26.32 5.31
CA THR A 305 -19.80 27.38 4.37
C THR A 305 -18.38 27.88 4.66
N PHE A 306 -17.60 28.09 3.61
CA PHE A 306 -16.16 28.35 3.69
C PHE A 306 -15.77 29.60 2.90
N ARG A 307 -15.27 30.61 3.61
CA ARG A 307 -14.67 31.79 3.00
C ARG A 307 -13.23 31.49 2.58
N VAL A 308 -12.90 31.55 1.30
CA VAL A 308 -11.50 31.54 0.86
C VAL A 308 -10.95 32.96 1.03
N SER A 309 -9.97 33.14 1.91
CA SER A 309 -9.26 34.43 2.09
C SER A 309 -8.06 34.27 3.01
N THR A 310 -6.96 34.94 2.70
CA THR A 310 -5.78 35.05 3.58
C THR A 310 -6.05 35.96 4.79
N ASP A 311 -6.92 36.97 4.66
CA ASP A 311 -7.21 38.00 5.66
C ASP A 311 -7.74 37.41 6.99
N PRO A 312 -7.08 37.67 8.14
CA PRO A 312 -7.53 37.20 9.44
C PRO A 312 -8.69 37.97 10.07
N GLU A 313 -9.02 39.18 9.60
CA GLU A 313 -10.06 40.03 10.19
C GLU A 313 -11.34 40.10 9.32
N ILE A 314 -11.35 39.41 8.17
CA ILE A 314 -12.48 39.41 7.23
C ILE A 314 -13.81 38.97 7.88
N GLN A 315 -14.79 39.87 7.81
CA GLN A 315 -16.14 39.63 8.31
C GLN A 315 -17.03 38.94 7.25
N THR A 316 -17.43 37.71 7.54
CA THR A 316 -18.15 36.82 6.61
C THR A 316 -19.35 36.14 7.28
N PHE A 317 -20.38 35.78 6.50
CA PHE A 317 -21.45 34.87 6.94
C PHE A 317 -21.02 33.39 6.96
N ALA A 318 -19.82 33.07 6.46
CA ALA A 318 -19.30 31.71 6.41
C ALA A 318 -19.14 31.08 7.81
N ASP A 319 -19.29 29.76 7.88
CA ASP A 319 -19.01 29.02 9.10
C ASP A 319 -17.52 29.00 9.42
N PHE A 320 -16.66 28.90 8.40
CA PHE A 320 -15.20 28.80 8.50
C PHE A 320 -14.48 29.63 7.41
N ARG A 321 -13.16 29.81 7.58
CA ARG A 321 -12.25 30.39 6.58
C ARG A 321 -11.21 29.36 6.11
N LEU A 322 -10.87 29.38 4.82
CA LEU A 322 -9.71 28.68 4.24
C LEU A 322 -8.64 29.74 3.95
N SER A 323 -7.41 29.52 4.40
CA SER A 323 -6.33 30.52 4.30
C SER A 323 -5.67 30.62 2.92
N SER A 324 -5.87 29.62 2.06
CA SER A 324 -5.44 29.62 0.65
C SER A 324 -6.47 28.91 -0.23
N GLN A 325 -6.24 29.00 -1.55
CA GLN A 325 -6.97 28.22 -2.58
C GLN A 325 -6.58 26.73 -2.60
N ASP A 326 -5.66 26.30 -1.74
CA ASP A 326 -5.35 24.89 -1.59
C ASP A 326 -6.58 24.18 -1.04
N LEU A 327 -7.26 23.44 -1.91
CA LEU A 327 -8.29 22.48 -1.50
C LEU A 327 -7.70 21.33 -0.65
N VAL A 328 -6.51 21.45 -0.06
CA VAL A 328 -5.86 20.42 0.77
C VAL A 328 -6.76 19.95 1.93
N PRO A 329 -7.48 20.82 2.67
CA PRO A 329 -8.48 20.35 3.62
C PRO A 329 -9.56 19.49 2.94
N LEU A 330 -10.17 19.96 1.85
CA LEU A 330 -11.19 19.23 1.07
C LEU A 330 -10.66 17.92 0.46
N HIS A 331 -9.43 17.92 -0.03
CA HIS A 331 -8.70 16.75 -0.51
C HIS A 331 -8.54 15.73 0.61
N LEU A 332 -8.22 16.16 1.83
CA LEU A 332 -8.06 15.28 2.99
C LEU A 332 -9.40 14.84 3.60
N LEU A 333 -10.44 15.70 3.61
CA LEU A 333 -11.86 15.31 3.84
C LEU A 333 -12.21 14.11 2.96
N LEU A 334 -11.88 14.23 1.68
CA LEU A 334 -12.24 13.27 0.65
C LEU A 334 -11.29 12.06 0.69
N LEU A 335 -10.04 12.22 1.11
CA LEU A 335 -9.18 11.12 1.56
C LEU A 335 -9.68 10.48 2.86
N LYS A 336 -10.57 11.07 3.69
CA LYS A 336 -11.25 10.32 4.77
C LYS A 336 -12.54 9.65 4.31
N TYR A 337 -13.38 10.35 3.56
CA TYR A 337 -14.54 9.75 2.89
C TYR A 337 -14.09 8.52 2.08
N LYS A 338 -12.89 8.61 1.48
CA LYS A 338 -12.19 7.55 0.77
C LYS A 338 -11.19 6.73 1.59
N ARG A 339 -10.66 7.08 2.78
CA ARG A 339 -9.75 6.18 3.58
C ARG A 339 -10.44 4.90 4.05
N ASN A 340 -11.77 4.89 4.07
CA ASN A 340 -12.56 3.65 4.21
C ASN A 340 -12.52 2.74 2.96
N THR A 341 -11.95 3.21 1.84
CA THR A 341 -11.85 2.55 0.52
C THR A 341 -10.53 2.83 -0.24
N MET A 342 -9.54 3.46 0.41
CA MET A 342 -8.22 3.77 -0.14
C MET A 342 -7.19 3.13 0.76
N ALA A 343 -6.38 2.26 0.17
CA ALA A 343 -5.24 1.70 0.85
C ALA A 343 -4.23 2.82 1.18
N GLU A 344 -3.71 2.81 2.40
CA GLU A 344 -2.44 3.45 2.74
C GLU A 344 -1.41 2.37 3.01
N GLN A 345 -0.18 2.57 2.56
CA GLN A 345 0.87 1.59 2.82
C GLN A 345 1.21 1.57 4.32
N LYS A 346 0.84 0.47 4.97
CA LYS A 346 0.97 0.24 6.41
C LYS A 346 1.90 -0.94 6.68
N LYS A 347 2.40 -1.06 7.90
CA LYS A 347 3.04 -2.31 8.34
C LYS A 347 1.95 -3.34 8.56
N ALA A 348 1.68 -4.15 7.53
CA ALA A 348 0.66 -5.18 7.59
C ALA A 348 1.14 -6.37 8.46
N PRO A 349 0.26 -7.02 9.22
CA PRO A 349 0.66 -8.14 10.10
C PRO A 349 1.23 -9.32 9.30
N LEU A 350 2.46 -9.72 9.64
CA LEU A 350 3.12 -10.92 9.11
C LEU A 350 2.50 -12.19 9.69
N LEU A 351 1.90 -13.02 8.83
CA LEU A 351 1.33 -14.32 9.18
C LEU A 351 2.43 -15.39 9.19
N LYS A 352 2.65 -16.04 10.33
CA LYS A 352 3.75 -17.00 10.54
C LYS A 352 3.22 -18.44 10.58
N LYS A 353 2.28 -18.72 11.49
CA LYS A 353 1.72 -20.06 11.74
C LYS A 353 0.51 -20.33 10.85
N GLU A 354 0.22 -21.61 10.56
CA GLU A 354 -0.94 -22.01 9.74
C GLU A 354 -2.27 -21.47 10.29
N GLU A 355 -2.42 -21.43 11.61
CA GLU A 355 -3.55 -20.81 12.31
C GLU A 355 -3.77 -19.33 11.98
N ASP A 356 -2.69 -18.58 11.69
CA ASP A 356 -2.78 -17.15 11.42
C ASP A 356 -3.43 -16.90 10.05
N PHE A 357 -3.12 -17.75 9.05
CA PHE A 357 -3.78 -17.75 7.74
C PHE A 357 -5.26 -18.14 7.85
N VAL A 358 -5.58 -19.11 8.71
CA VAL A 358 -6.98 -19.49 8.99
C VAL A 358 -7.71 -18.30 9.61
N LYS A 359 -7.19 -17.68 10.68
CA LYS A 359 -7.77 -16.48 11.30
C LYS A 359 -7.89 -15.28 10.35
N ALA A 360 -6.95 -15.13 9.41
CA ALA A 360 -6.97 -14.06 8.41
C ALA A 360 -8.11 -14.19 7.37
N LEU A 361 -8.59 -15.42 7.11
CA LEU A 361 -9.68 -15.70 6.17
C LEU A 361 -10.96 -16.24 6.85
N ASP A 362 -10.97 -16.40 8.17
CA ASP A 362 -12.14 -16.83 8.93
C ASP A 362 -13.30 -15.85 8.76
N GLY A 363 -14.51 -16.39 8.60
CA GLY A 363 -15.72 -15.65 8.22
C GLY A 363 -15.71 -14.97 6.84
N PHE A 364 -14.58 -14.91 6.12
CA PHE A 364 -14.47 -14.24 4.81
C PHE A 364 -14.94 -15.14 3.65
N ILE A 365 -14.63 -16.44 3.70
CA ILE A 365 -15.05 -17.43 2.70
C ILE A 365 -15.94 -18.48 3.34
N LYS A 366 -17.05 -18.78 2.70
CA LYS A 366 -18.00 -19.84 3.06
C LYS A 366 -18.08 -20.92 1.97
N PRO A 367 -18.60 -22.13 2.27
CA PRO A 367 -18.73 -23.20 1.27
C PRO A 367 -19.62 -22.85 0.06
N GLU A 368 -20.57 -21.93 0.23
CA GLU A 368 -21.43 -21.43 -0.84
C GLU A 368 -20.71 -20.47 -1.81
N ASP A 369 -19.74 -19.68 -1.33
CA ASP A 369 -19.13 -18.55 -2.06
C ASP A 369 -18.36 -18.97 -3.34
N GLN A 370 -18.33 -18.07 -4.33
CA GLN A 370 -17.41 -18.13 -5.46
C GLN A 370 -16.14 -17.32 -5.15
N VAL A 371 -14.97 -17.90 -5.43
CA VAL A 371 -13.66 -17.36 -5.03
C VAL A 371 -12.86 -16.98 -6.26
N ALA A 372 -12.28 -15.78 -6.28
CA ALA A 372 -11.29 -15.37 -7.26
C ALA A 372 -9.90 -15.36 -6.60
N LEU A 373 -9.00 -16.23 -7.06
CA LEU A 373 -7.65 -16.38 -6.54
C LEU A 373 -6.65 -15.85 -7.58
N LEU A 374 -6.13 -14.67 -7.31
CA LEU A 374 -5.17 -13.96 -8.14
C LEU A 374 -3.78 -14.08 -7.51
N LEU A 375 -2.79 -14.51 -8.29
CA LEU A 375 -1.45 -14.84 -7.81
C LEU A 375 -0.41 -14.30 -8.80
N ASP A 376 0.62 -13.60 -8.34
CA ASP A 376 1.83 -13.44 -9.15
C ASP A 376 2.65 -14.75 -9.19
N TYR A 377 3.66 -14.81 -10.04
CA TYR A 377 4.48 -15.99 -10.28
C TYR A 377 5.90 -15.90 -9.72
N ASP A 378 6.66 -14.89 -10.15
CA ASP A 378 8.10 -14.77 -9.95
C ASP A 378 8.38 -14.13 -8.59
N GLY A 379 8.82 -14.90 -7.59
CA GLY A 379 8.93 -14.48 -6.18
C GLY A 379 7.74 -14.89 -5.31
N THR A 380 6.56 -15.07 -5.91
CA THR A 380 5.31 -15.41 -5.20
C THR A 380 4.92 -16.89 -5.25
N LEU A 381 5.09 -17.57 -6.39
CA LEU A 381 4.80 -19.01 -6.57
C LEU A 381 6.05 -19.84 -6.85
N ALA A 382 7.05 -19.26 -7.48
CA ALA A 382 8.39 -19.83 -7.67
C ALA A 382 9.45 -18.85 -7.13
N PRO A 383 10.64 -19.34 -6.71
CA PRO A 383 11.74 -18.49 -6.26
C PRO A 383 12.13 -17.40 -7.28
N LEU A 384 12.58 -16.22 -6.82
CA LEU A 384 12.93 -15.11 -7.71
C LEU A 384 14.30 -15.33 -8.38
N THR A 385 14.33 -15.48 -9.72
CA THR A 385 15.56 -15.68 -10.50
C THR A 385 15.54 -14.94 -11.84
N GLU A 386 16.71 -14.66 -12.42
CA GLU A 386 16.83 -14.04 -13.75
C GLU A 386 16.23 -14.93 -14.86
N GLU A 387 16.50 -16.24 -14.81
CA GLU A 387 15.83 -17.24 -15.65
C GLU A 387 14.46 -17.65 -15.09
N LEU A 388 13.66 -18.38 -15.88
CA LEU A 388 12.31 -18.81 -15.49
C LEU A 388 12.36 -19.94 -14.43
N SER A 389 12.20 -19.54 -13.17
CA SER A 389 12.24 -20.42 -11.99
C SER A 389 11.22 -21.57 -12.06
N VAL A 390 11.54 -22.71 -11.46
CA VAL A 390 10.63 -23.87 -11.39
C VAL A 390 9.82 -23.82 -10.10
N MET A 391 8.49 -23.79 -10.23
CA MET A 391 7.57 -23.86 -9.09
C MET A 391 7.85 -25.13 -8.24
N PRO A 392 7.99 -25.02 -6.90
CA PRO A 392 8.19 -26.18 -6.05
C PRO A 392 7.08 -27.23 -6.21
N LYS A 393 7.43 -28.52 -6.30
CA LYS A 393 6.49 -29.62 -6.63
C LYS A 393 5.23 -29.67 -5.74
N ASP A 394 5.37 -29.37 -4.45
CA ASP A 394 4.21 -29.26 -3.56
C ASP A 394 3.29 -28.11 -3.98
N THR A 395 3.84 -26.93 -4.31
CA THR A 395 3.06 -25.80 -4.84
C THR A 395 2.38 -26.18 -6.15
N GLU A 396 3.07 -26.87 -7.06
CA GLU A 396 2.51 -27.36 -8.33
C GLU A 396 1.31 -28.31 -8.12
N ILE A 397 1.46 -29.34 -7.27
CA ILE A 397 0.39 -30.29 -6.90
C ILE A 397 -0.83 -29.57 -6.33
N ASN A 398 -0.60 -28.51 -5.56
CA ASN A 398 -1.66 -27.77 -4.86
C ASN A 398 -2.34 -26.74 -5.77
N ILE A 399 -1.61 -26.07 -6.66
CA ILE A 399 -2.20 -25.20 -7.69
C ILE A 399 -3.13 -26.01 -8.59
N LYS A 400 -2.71 -27.20 -9.05
CA LYS A 400 -3.58 -28.12 -9.82
C LYS A 400 -4.88 -28.48 -9.10
N LYS A 401 -4.81 -28.82 -7.82
CA LYS A 401 -5.98 -29.18 -7.00
C LYS A 401 -6.91 -27.99 -6.71
N LEU A 402 -6.38 -26.76 -6.60
CA LEU A 402 -7.20 -25.55 -6.43
C LEU A 402 -7.88 -25.16 -7.75
N ALA A 403 -7.17 -25.20 -8.88
CA ALA A 403 -7.73 -24.93 -10.21
C ALA A 403 -8.72 -26.01 -10.70
N ALA A 404 -8.73 -27.20 -10.07
CA ALA A 404 -9.73 -28.24 -10.32
C ALA A 404 -11.08 -27.99 -9.61
N ASN A 405 -11.21 -26.95 -8.78
CA ASN A 405 -12.45 -26.62 -8.08
C ASN A 405 -13.23 -25.56 -8.86
N GLU A 406 -14.42 -25.91 -9.35
CA GLU A 406 -15.31 -25.05 -10.15
C GLU A 406 -15.70 -23.73 -9.45
N LYS A 407 -15.64 -23.67 -8.11
CA LYS A 407 -15.87 -22.45 -7.34
C LYS A 407 -14.67 -21.50 -7.28
N ILE A 408 -13.48 -21.93 -7.72
CA ILE A 408 -12.25 -21.15 -7.67
C ILE A 408 -11.87 -20.73 -9.10
N PHE A 409 -12.11 -19.46 -9.43
CA PHE A 409 -11.48 -18.84 -10.58
C PHE A 409 -10.03 -18.50 -10.23
N MET A 410 -9.07 -19.07 -10.94
CA MET A 410 -7.65 -18.81 -10.74
C MET A 410 -7.08 -17.97 -11.88
N CYS A 411 -6.30 -16.95 -11.54
CA CYS A 411 -5.49 -16.19 -12.48
C CYS A 411 -4.04 -16.09 -11.99
N VAL A 412 -3.09 -16.40 -12.88
CA VAL A 412 -1.65 -16.22 -12.64
C VAL A 412 -1.15 -15.02 -13.43
N PHE A 413 -0.60 -14.04 -12.73
CA PHE A 413 0.11 -12.88 -13.27
C PHE A 413 1.61 -13.16 -13.38
N SER A 414 2.28 -12.51 -14.33
CA SER A 414 3.73 -12.32 -14.36
C SER A 414 4.06 -11.08 -15.20
N GLY A 415 5.27 -10.53 -15.00
CA GLY A 415 5.84 -9.54 -15.92
C GLY A 415 6.25 -10.13 -17.28
N ARG A 416 6.42 -11.46 -17.36
CA ARG A 416 6.86 -12.21 -18.55
C ARG A 416 5.79 -12.29 -19.64
N GLU A 417 6.18 -12.70 -20.86
CA GLU A 417 5.22 -12.87 -21.95
C GLU A 417 4.18 -13.97 -21.68
N LEU A 418 2.94 -13.74 -22.13
CA LEU A 418 1.82 -14.67 -21.93
C LEU A 418 2.13 -16.11 -22.39
N ASN A 419 2.84 -16.25 -23.52
CA ASN A 419 3.21 -17.56 -24.06
C ASN A 419 4.28 -18.27 -23.21
N GLU A 420 5.21 -17.53 -22.59
CA GLU A 420 6.29 -18.08 -21.75
C GLU A 420 5.69 -18.73 -20.49
N ILE A 421 4.94 -17.96 -19.70
CA ILE A 421 4.35 -18.44 -18.44
C ILE A 421 3.33 -19.57 -18.66
N LYS A 422 2.54 -19.50 -19.76
CA LYS A 422 1.58 -20.55 -20.14
C LYS A 422 2.30 -21.85 -20.55
N ASN A 423 3.35 -21.75 -21.37
CA ASN A 423 4.11 -22.92 -21.82
C ASN A 423 4.91 -23.59 -20.70
N HIS A 424 5.23 -22.86 -19.63
CA HIS A 424 5.87 -23.41 -18.43
C HIS A 424 4.87 -24.17 -17.54
N LEU A 425 3.72 -23.55 -17.24
CA LEU A 425 2.81 -24.06 -16.21
C LEU A 425 1.75 -25.04 -16.74
N LYS A 426 1.23 -24.86 -17.97
CA LYS A 426 0.31 -25.79 -18.66
C LYS A 426 -0.89 -26.30 -17.83
N PHE A 427 -1.45 -25.49 -16.93
CA PHE A 427 -2.66 -25.86 -16.17
C PHE A 427 -3.91 -25.52 -17.00
N PRO A 428 -4.84 -26.47 -17.25
CA PRO A 428 -5.96 -26.25 -18.18
C PRO A 428 -7.01 -25.26 -17.66
N ASN A 429 -7.20 -25.20 -16.34
CA ASN A 429 -8.26 -24.41 -15.68
C ASN A 429 -7.75 -23.08 -15.09
N VAL A 430 -6.63 -22.55 -15.59
CA VAL A 430 -6.00 -21.32 -15.08
C VAL A 430 -6.05 -20.22 -16.14
N THR A 431 -6.46 -19.03 -15.74
CA THR A 431 -6.31 -17.81 -16.56
C THR A 431 -4.86 -17.34 -16.46
N TYR A 432 -4.22 -17.05 -17.59
CA TYR A 432 -2.85 -16.55 -17.63
C TYR A 432 -2.84 -15.09 -18.04
N ALA A 433 -2.08 -14.26 -17.32
CA ALA A 433 -1.96 -12.82 -17.52
C ALA A 433 -0.48 -12.42 -17.61
N GLY A 434 0.03 -12.33 -18.84
CA GLY A 434 1.40 -11.90 -19.12
C GLY A 434 1.54 -10.38 -19.26
N ASN A 435 2.78 -9.90 -19.27
CA ASN A 435 3.14 -8.49 -19.43
C ASN A 435 2.33 -7.60 -18.44
N HIS A 436 2.34 -7.95 -17.15
CA HIS A 436 1.56 -7.26 -16.09
C HIS A 436 0.05 -7.13 -16.39
N GLY A 437 -0.54 -8.11 -17.08
CA GLY A 437 -1.98 -8.17 -17.40
C GLY A 437 -2.39 -7.49 -18.71
N LEU A 438 -1.44 -7.06 -19.55
CA LEU A 438 -1.71 -6.51 -20.88
C LEU A 438 -2.13 -7.58 -21.91
N GLU A 439 -1.74 -8.84 -21.69
CA GLU A 439 -2.09 -9.97 -22.54
C GLU A 439 -2.64 -11.10 -21.66
N VAL A 440 -3.90 -11.48 -21.90
CA VAL A 440 -4.61 -12.45 -21.05
C VAL A 440 -5.26 -13.54 -21.89
N GLU A 441 -5.17 -14.79 -21.42
CA GLU A 441 -5.89 -15.95 -21.99
C GLU A 441 -6.63 -16.73 -20.89
N TYR A 442 -7.93 -16.91 -21.10
CA TYR A 442 -8.82 -17.68 -20.24
C TYR A 442 -8.78 -19.19 -20.58
N PRO A 443 -9.19 -20.08 -19.65
CA PRO A 443 -9.35 -21.53 -19.90
C PRO A 443 -10.21 -21.90 -21.11
N SER A 444 -11.13 -21.02 -21.51
CA SER A 444 -11.98 -21.17 -22.70
C SER A 444 -11.26 -20.90 -24.04
N GLY A 445 -9.95 -20.59 -24.02
CA GLY A 445 -9.19 -20.14 -25.18
C GLY A 445 -9.49 -18.68 -25.61
N LYS A 446 -10.48 -18.04 -24.98
CA LYS A 446 -10.77 -16.61 -25.16
C LYS A 446 -9.55 -15.81 -24.72
N LYS A 447 -8.97 -15.02 -25.63
CA LYS A 447 -7.91 -14.07 -25.33
C LYS A 447 -8.47 -12.65 -25.26
N PHE A 448 -7.80 -11.78 -24.53
CA PHE A 448 -7.82 -10.35 -24.82
C PHE A 448 -6.41 -9.77 -24.68
N LYS A 449 -6.10 -8.83 -25.56
CA LYS A 449 -4.92 -7.97 -25.47
C LYS A 449 -5.39 -6.55 -25.27
N ILE A 450 -4.62 -5.77 -24.53
CA ILE A 450 -4.87 -4.35 -24.36
C ILE A 450 -4.12 -3.63 -25.48
N GLU A 451 -4.89 -3.30 -26.51
CA GLU A 451 -4.44 -2.45 -27.61
C GLU A 451 -4.30 -1.03 -27.09
N MET A 452 -3.10 -0.46 -27.24
CA MET A 452 -2.90 0.95 -26.92
C MET A 452 -3.62 1.81 -27.97
N PRO A 453 -4.13 3.01 -27.61
CA PRO A 453 -4.67 3.94 -28.60
C PRO A 453 -3.66 4.17 -29.73
N GLU A 454 -4.10 4.15 -30.99
CA GLU A 454 -3.21 4.20 -32.17
C GLU A 454 -2.23 5.40 -32.12
N GLU A 455 -2.73 6.56 -31.69
CA GLU A 455 -1.96 7.80 -31.46
C GLU A 455 -0.78 7.59 -30.49
N LEU A 456 -0.98 6.76 -29.46
CA LEU A 456 0.04 6.48 -28.44
C LEU A 456 1.03 5.41 -28.90
N LEU A 457 0.57 4.42 -29.68
CA LEU A 457 1.46 3.47 -30.35
C LEU A 457 2.33 4.17 -31.41
N GLU A 458 1.79 5.13 -32.14
CA GLU A 458 2.55 5.96 -33.09
C GLU A 458 3.62 6.80 -32.36
N LYS A 459 3.27 7.41 -31.23
CA LYS A 459 4.22 8.15 -30.36
C LYS A 459 5.30 7.24 -29.77
N HIS A 460 4.96 6.02 -29.34
CA HIS A 460 5.94 5.01 -28.88
C HIS A 460 6.93 4.66 -29.99
N ASN A 461 6.43 4.33 -31.18
CA ASN A 461 7.27 3.93 -32.32
C ASN A 461 8.21 5.07 -32.76
N LYS A 462 7.73 6.33 -32.77
CA LYS A 462 8.56 7.51 -33.04
C LYS A 462 9.64 7.72 -31.96
N LEU A 463 9.26 7.64 -30.68
CA LEU A 463 10.20 7.76 -29.56
C LEU A 463 11.29 6.68 -29.59
N VAL A 464 10.92 5.43 -29.86
CA VAL A 464 11.86 4.30 -29.99
C VAL A 464 12.81 4.52 -31.17
N ALA A 465 12.33 5.03 -32.30
CA ALA A 465 13.17 5.35 -33.46
C ALA A 465 14.15 6.49 -33.17
N GLU A 466 13.67 7.62 -32.61
CA GLU A 466 14.53 8.76 -32.28
C GLU A 466 15.57 8.43 -31.20
N LEU A 467 15.23 7.62 -30.19
CA LEU A 467 16.21 7.13 -29.21
C LEU A 467 17.25 6.21 -29.87
N LYS A 468 16.83 5.31 -30.76
CA LYS A 468 17.74 4.41 -31.51
C LYS A 468 18.69 5.18 -32.43
N GLU A 469 18.25 6.29 -33.02
CA GLU A 469 19.08 7.18 -33.84
C GLU A 469 20.03 8.04 -32.98
N LYS A 470 19.52 8.69 -31.93
CA LYS A 470 20.20 9.84 -31.30
C LYS A 470 21.03 9.51 -30.06
N VAL A 471 20.80 8.37 -29.40
CA VAL A 471 21.48 8.05 -28.13
C VAL A 471 22.11 6.65 -28.03
N VAL A 472 21.92 5.77 -29.01
CA VAL A 472 22.63 4.49 -29.09
C VAL A 472 24.09 4.70 -29.49
N CYS A 473 25.02 4.13 -28.73
CA CYS A 473 26.45 4.17 -29.02
C CYS A 473 27.17 2.96 -28.38
N SER A 474 28.49 2.85 -28.51
CA SER A 474 29.25 1.85 -27.74
C SER A 474 28.96 2.02 -26.24
N GLY A 475 28.49 0.95 -25.59
CA GLY A 475 28.09 0.95 -24.18
C GLY A 475 26.67 1.44 -23.85
N ALA A 476 25.85 1.78 -24.86
CA ALA A 476 24.45 2.19 -24.70
C ALA A 476 23.51 1.54 -25.72
N TRP A 477 22.31 1.16 -25.30
CA TRP A 477 21.28 0.57 -26.18
C TRP A 477 19.87 0.97 -25.76
N VAL A 478 18.92 0.81 -26.68
CA VAL A 478 17.49 1.09 -26.49
C VAL A 478 16.72 -0.22 -26.56
N GLU A 479 16.16 -0.62 -25.42
CA GLU A 479 15.29 -1.77 -25.24
C GLU A 479 13.83 -1.32 -25.43
N ASP A 480 13.10 -2.01 -26.32
CA ASP A 480 11.70 -1.74 -26.62
C ASP A 480 10.82 -2.82 -25.97
N LYS A 481 10.02 -2.43 -24.98
CA LYS A 481 9.14 -3.33 -24.21
C LYS A 481 7.71 -3.28 -24.72
N LYS A 482 7.49 -2.83 -25.98
CA LYS A 482 6.19 -2.68 -26.68
C LYS A 482 5.22 -1.65 -26.07
N ILE A 483 5.45 -1.26 -24.82
CA ILE A 483 4.59 -0.38 -24.00
C ILE A 483 5.45 0.72 -23.39
N SER A 484 6.59 0.36 -22.80
CA SER A 484 7.63 1.29 -22.36
C SER A 484 8.91 1.13 -23.19
N VAL A 485 9.79 2.12 -23.13
CA VAL A 485 11.12 2.10 -23.75
C VAL A 485 12.17 2.33 -22.68
N THR A 486 13.24 1.53 -22.66
CA THR A 486 14.35 1.66 -21.70
C THR A 486 15.66 1.98 -22.43
N TYR A 487 16.23 3.15 -22.16
CA TYR A 487 17.55 3.55 -22.63
C TYR A 487 18.60 3.20 -21.58
N HIS A 488 19.43 2.19 -21.87
CA HIS A 488 20.53 1.74 -21.01
C HIS A 488 21.82 2.43 -21.41
N TYR A 489 22.61 2.90 -20.43
CA TYR A 489 23.87 3.64 -20.66
C TYR A 489 25.04 3.19 -19.76
N LYS A 490 24.97 1.98 -19.20
CA LYS A 490 25.95 1.45 -18.23
C LYS A 490 27.41 1.49 -18.71
N GLY A 491 27.66 1.29 -20.01
CA GLY A 491 29.01 1.26 -20.60
C GLY A 491 29.45 2.57 -21.28
N VAL A 492 28.67 3.64 -21.20
CA VAL A 492 28.95 4.89 -21.91
C VAL A 492 30.13 5.65 -21.29
N ASN A 493 31.05 6.12 -22.13
CA ASN A 493 32.17 6.98 -21.73
C ASN A 493 31.68 8.25 -21.03
N ASP A 494 32.21 8.55 -19.84
CA ASP A 494 31.71 9.63 -18.98
C ASP A 494 31.75 11.03 -19.65
N LYS A 495 32.64 11.26 -20.64
CA LYS A 495 32.66 12.52 -21.42
C LYS A 495 31.43 12.74 -22.31
N LEU A 496 30.75 11.67 -22.71
CA LEU A 496 29.54 11.72 -23.56
C LEU A 496 28.25 11.48 -22.77
N LYS A 497 28.35 10.70 -21.69
CA LYS A 497 27.26 10.23 -20.82
C LYS A 497 26.27 11.31 -20.43
N GLY A 498 26.73 12.46 -19.92
CA GLY A 498 25.84 13.57 -19.55
C GLY A 498 25.01 14.11 -20.72
N LYS A 499 25.63 14.32 -21.89
CA LYS A 499 24.92 14.81 -23.09
C LYS A 499 23.88 13.80 -23.60
N LEU A 500 24.22 12.52 -23.59
CA LEU A 500 23.33 11.45 -24.07
C LEU A 500 22.15 11.23 -23.11
N ILE A 501 22.38 11.30 -21.79
CA ILE A 501 21.32 11.28 -20.77
C ILE A 501 20.34 12.42 -20.99
N GLU A 502 20.79 13.68 -21.06
CA GLU A 502 19.90 14.83 -21.25
C GLU A 502 19.15 14.79 -22.60
N THR A 503 19.80 14.28 -23.66
CA THR A 503 19.14 14.04 -24.96
C THR A 503 18.00 13.01 -24.82
N ALA A 504 18.25 11.89 -24.15
CA ALA A 504 17.24 10.86 -23.92
C ALA A 504 16.09 11.34 -23.00
N LYS A 505 16.39 12.11 -21.94
CA LYS A 505 15.36 12.74 -21.09
C LYS A 505 14.45 13.65 -21.91
N GLY A 506 15.02 14.54 -22.73
CA GLY A 506 14.28 15.45 -23.58
C GLY A 506 13.37 14.73 -24.57
N LEU A 507 13.86 13.66 -25.22
CA LEU A 507 13.08 12.84 -26.15
C LEU A 507 11.90 12.13 -25.47
N ILE A 508 12.13 11.49 -24.32
CA ILE A 508 11.08 10.80 -23.54
C ILE A 508 9.98 11.80 -23.11
N GLN A 509 10.39 12.96 -22.59
CA GLN A 509 9.46 13.98 -22.11
C GLN A 509 8.69 14.67 -23.26
N SER A 510 9.33 14.95 -24.40
CA SER A 510 8.68 15.62 -25.55
C SER A 510 7.59 14.77 -26.20
N HIS A 511 7.77 13.44 -26.22
CA HIS A 511 6.76 12.49 -26.68
C HIS A 511 5.61 12.28 -25.67
N GLY A 512 5.66 12.95 -24.50
CA GLY A 512 4.63 12.90 -23.47
C GLY A 512 4.75 11.72 -22.52
N PHE A 513 5.82 10.93 -22.57
CA PHE A 513 6.03 9.79 -21.66
C PHE A 513 6.45 10.29 -20.27
N GLN A 514 6.13 9.51 -19.24
CA GLN A 514 6.70 9.65 -17.90
C GLN A 514 8.13 9.12 -17.91
N LEU A 515 9.07 9.98 -17.54
CA LEU A 515 10.47 9.61 -17.31
C LEU A 515 10.62 8.96 -15.92
N ILE A 516 11.33 7.83 -15.87
CA ILE A 516 11.80 7.18 -14.65
C ILE A 516 13.32 7.05 -14.76
N GLU A 517 14.05 7.52 -13.74
CA GLU A 517 15.51 7.47 -13.71
C GLU A 517 15.99 6.33 -12.80
N THR A 518 16.95 5.55 -13.28
CA THR A 518 17.65 4.50 -12.51
C THR A 518 19.16 4.72 -12.61
N PRO A 519 20.02 4.08 -11.80
CA PRO A 519 21.46 4.35 -11.81
C PRO A 519 22.18 4.19 -13.16
N TYR A 520 21.65 3.35 -14.06
CA TYR A 520 22.28 3.02 -15.35
C TYR A 520 21.33 3.01 -16.56
N ALA A 521 20.06 3.38 -16.37
CA ALA A 521 19.07 3.43 -17.44
C ALA A 521 17.97 4.49 -17.18
N LEU A 522 17.42 5.06 -18.27
CA LEU A 522 16.19 5.85 -18.26
C LEU A 522 15.05 5.01 -18.82
N GLU A 523 13.89 4.96 -18.17
CA GLU A 523 12.68 4.36 -18.73
C GLU A 523 11.66 5.44 -19.07
N GLY A 524 11.14 5.40 -20.30
CA GLY A 524 9.95 6.14 -20.71
C GLY A 524 8.73 5.25 -20.63
N LYS A 525 7.84 5.50 -19.67
CA LYS A 525 6.52 4.84 -19.57
C LYS A 525 5.41 5.74 -20.11
N PRO A 526 4.42 5.24 -20.86
CA PRO A 526 3.33 6.05 -21.37
C PRO A 526 2.42 6.50 -20.22
N ARG A 527 1.78 7.67 -20.35
CA ARG A 527 0.81 8.18 -19.35
C ARG A 527 -0.56 7.50 -19.39
N VAL A 528 -0.56 6.19 -19.63
CA VAL A 528 -1.73 5.34 -19.42
C VAL A 528 -1.69 4.86 -17.98
N ASN A 529 -2.77 5.01 -17.23
CA ASN A 529 -2.91 4.41 -15.90
C ASN A 529 -3.11 2.88 -16.07
N TRP A 530 -2.03 2.17 -16.38
CA TRP A 530 -2.02 0.72 -16.50
C TRP A 530 -1.02 0.09 -15.55
N ASP A 531 -1.53 -0.80 -14.69
CA ASP A 531 -0.78 -1.51 -13.65
C ASP A 531 -1.42 -2.90 -13.41
N LYS A 532 -0.79 -3.73 -12.57
CA LYS A 532 -1.34 -5.08 -12.22
C LYS A 532 -2.75 -4.98 -11.61
N GLY A 533 -3.12 -3.86 -11.00
CA GLY A 533 -4.43 -3.64 -10.37
C GLY A 533 -5.52 -3.36 -11.39
N GLU A 534 -5.32 -2.45 -12.33
CA GLU A 534 -6.29 -2.23 -13.41
C GLU A 534 -6.41 -3.49 -14.31
N GLY A 535 -5.32 -4.26 -14.44
CA GLY A 535 -5.32 -5.62 -15.00
C GLY A 535 -6.20 -6.61 -14.24
N ALA A 536 -6.00 -6.74 -12.93
CA ALA A 536 -6.84 -7.57 -12.06
C ALA A 536 -8.33 -7.19 -12.17
N LYS A 537 -8.63 -5.89 -12.21
CA LYS A 537 -10.00 -5.37 -12.39
C LYS A 537 -10.57 -5.79 -13.74
N MET A 538 -9.88 -5.53 -14.85
CA MET A 538 -10.38 -5.85 -16.19
C MET A 538 -10.57 -7.35 -16.42
N ILE A 539 -9.77 -8.22 -15.79
CA ILE A 539 -9.98 -9.67 -15.82
C ILE A 539 -11.28 -10.03 -15.09
N LEU A 540 -11.49 -9.51 -13.87
CA LEU A 540 -12.70 -9.78 -13.10
C LEU A 540 -13.96 -9.23 -13.79
N GLU A 541 -13.91 -8.02 -14.36
CA GLU A 541 -15.02 -7.43 -15.12
C GLU A 541 -15.38 -8.24 -16.38
N LYS A 542 -14.38 -8.68 -17.16
CA LYS A 542 -14.61 -9.45 -18.40
C LYS A 542 -15.05 -10.90 -18.16
N GLN A 543 -14.91 -11.41 -16.94
CA GLN A 543 -15.31 -12.77 -16.55
C GLN A 543 -16.61 -12.82 -15.73
N PHE A 544 -16.88 -11.80 -14.90
CA PHE A 544 -17.98 -11.81 -13.92
C PHE A 544 -18.94 -10.61 -14.01
N ASN A 545 -18.78 -9.75 -15.02
CA ASN A 545 -19.50 -8.48 -15.21
C ASN A 545 -19.18 -7.44 -14.12
N ALA A 546 -19.67 -6.20 -14.28
CA ALA A 546 -19.29 -5.05 -13.45
C ALA A 546 -19.57 -5.20 -11.93
N ASP A 547 -20.49 -6.09 -11.53
CA ASP A 547 -20.81 -6.37 -10.12
C ASP A 547 -19.88 -7.41 -9.46
N TRP A 548 -18.78 -7.82 -10.11
CA TRP A 548 -17.78 -8.78 -9.61
C TRP A 548 -17.40 -8.57 -8.13
N ALA A 549 -17.20 -7.32 -7.72
CA ALA A 549 -16.79 -6.92 -6.36
C ALA A 549 -17.81 -7.25 -5.26
N LYS A 550 -19.10 -7.47 -5.61
CA LYS A 550 -20.16 -7.85 -4.66
C LYS A 550 -20.29 -9.37 -4.52
N ASN A 551 -19.98 -10.10 -5.59
CA ASN A 551 -20.35 -11.50 -5.77
C ASN A 551 -19.19 -12.49 -5.52
N LEU A 552 -17.94 -12.00 -5.53
CA LEU A 552 -16.74 -12.83 -5.39
C LEU A 552 -16.04 -12.61 -4.05
N LYS A 553 -15.46 -13.68 -3.49
CA LYS A 553 -14.43 -13.59 -2.45
C LYS A 553 -13.06 -13.55 -3.11
N ILE A 554 -12.41 -12.40 -3.08
CA ILE A 554 -11.19 -12.19 -3.83
C ILE A 554 -9.98 -12.36 -2.91
N ILE A 555 -9.00 -13.12 -3.35
CA ILE A 555 -7.67 -13.21 -2.74
C ILE A 555 -6.64 -12.75 -3.77
N TYR A 556 -5.70 -11.91 -3.34
CA TYR A 556 -4.53 -11.52 -4.14
C TYR A 556 -3.24 -11.85 -3.38
N CYS A 557 -2.23 -12.37 -4.08
CA CYS A 557 -0.88 -12.53 -3.53
C CYS A 557 0.19 -12.10 -4.55
N GLY A 558 1.22 -11.42 -4.05
CA GLY A 558 2.31 -10.85 -4.84
C GLY A 558 3.48 -10.40 -3.95
N ASP A 559 4.67 -10.22 -4.52
CA ASP A 559 5.94 -9.95 -3.84
C ASP A 559 6.65 -8.66 -4.32
N ASP A 560 6.28 -8.09 -5.47
CA ASP A 560 7.03 -7.04 -6.16
C ASP A 560 6.42 -5.63 -5.96
N THR A 561 7.06 -4.57 -6.49
CA THR A 561 6.51 -3.21 -6.37
C THR A 561 5.31 -2.95 -7.28
N THR A 562 5.07 -3.78 -8.30
CA THR A 562 3.90 -3.64 -9.19
C THR A 562 2.65 -4.31 -8.61
N ASP A 563 2.81 -5.30 -7.72
CA ASP A 563 1.75 -5.95 -6.95
C ASP A 563 1.05 -5.00 -5.97
N GLU A 564 1.76 -3.97 -5.50
CA GLU A 564 1.19 -2.95 -4.61
C GLU A 564 -0.05 -2.28 -5.23
N ASP A 565 -0.05 -2.03 -6.55
CA ASP A 565 -1.20 -1.42 -7.21
C ASP A 565 -2.42 -2.36 -7.30
N ALA A 566 -2.20 -3.67 -7.41
CA ALA A 566 -3.28 -4.66 -7.30
C ALA A 566 -3.79 -4.82 -5.86
N MET A 567 -2.89 -4.81 -4.86
CA MET A 567 -3.25 -4.84 -3.44
C MET A 567 -4.05 -3.60 -3.00
N LYS A 568 -3.73 -2.45 -3.61
CA LYS A 568 -4.39 -1.14 -3.46
C LYS A 568 -5.75 -1.07 -4.15
N MET A 569 -5.87 -1.61 -5.37
CA MET A 569 -7.15 -1.70 -6.10
C MET A 569 -8.15 -2.60 -5.34
N LEU A 570 -7.69 -3.75 -4.85
CA LEU A 570 -8.52 -4.73 -4.13
C LEU A 570 -8.76 -4.38 -2.65
N TYR A 571 -8.27 -3.24 -2.16
CA TYR A 571 -8.31 -2.90 -0.75
C TYR A 571 -9.74 -2.68 -0.23
N GLY A 572 -10.13 -3.49 0.76
CA GLY A 572 -11.48 -3.47 1.33
C GLY A 572 -12.52 -4.27 0.52
N ILE A 573 -12.14 -4.80 -0.65
CA ILE A 573 -12.97 -5.70 -1.48
C ILE A 573 -12.48 -7.15 -1.32
N GLY A 574 -11.17 -7.37 -1.46
CA GLY A 574 -10.51 -8.66 -1.32
C GLY A 574 -9.63 -8.77 -0.08
N LYS A 575 -9.04 -9.97 0.09
CA LYS A 575 -8.01 -10.29 1.08
C LYS A 575 -6.64 -10.34 0.40
N THR A 576 -5.81 -9.35 0.68
CA THR A 576 -4.54 -9.13 -0.05
C THR A 576 -3.32 -9.50 0.81
N PHE A 577 -2.37 -10.24 0.23
CA PHE A 577 -1.22 -10.84 0.92
C PHE A 577 0.11 -10.44 0.25
N ARG A 578 0.92 -9.63 0.93
CA ARG A 578 2.26 -9.26 0.47
C ARG A 578 3.28 -10.30 0.89
N VAL A 579 3.89 -10.97 -0.08
CA VAL A 579 5.08 -11.78 0.10
C VAL A 579 6.29 -10.86 0.35
N SER A 580 7.06 -11.09 1.40
CA SER A 580 8.30 -10.34 1.66
C SER A 580 9.18 -10.98 2.73
N GLU A 581 10.49 -10.77 2.64
CA GLU A 581 11.49 -11.04 3.69
C GLU A 581 11.51 -9.94 4.78
N LEU A 582 10.90 -8.77 4.50
CA LEU A 582 11.05 -7.56 5.31
C LEU A 582 9.73 -7.19 6.01
N PRO A 583 9.44 -7.70 7.23
CA PRO A 583 8.24 -7.37 8.00
C PRO A 583 8.11 -5.90 8.44
N THR A 584 9.09 -5.06 8.09
CA THR A 584 9.08 -3.61 8.30
C THR A 584 8.59 -2.82 7.09
N LEU A 585 8.43 -3.46 5.92
CA LEU A 585 7.95 -2.84 4.69
C LEU A 585 6.55 -2.26 4.91
N LYS A 586 6.31 -1.06 4.38
CA LYS A 586 4.95 -0.52 4.24
C LYS A 586 4.33 -1.12 2.97
N THR A 587 3.11 -1.64 3.07
CA THR A 587 2.37 -2.26 1.95
C THR A 587 0.89 -1.93 2.02
N PHE A 588 0.23 -1.86 0.88
CA PHE A 588 -1.23 -1.79 0.77
C PHE A 588 -1.93 -3.12 1.12
N ALA A 589 -1.17 -4.23 1.24
CA ALA A 589 -1.73 -5.52 1.62
C ALA A 589 -2.44 -5.52 2.97
N ASN A 590 -3.38 -6.44 3.16
CA ASN A 590 -4.01 -6.68 4.45
C ASN A 590 -3.10 -7.44 5.41
N TYR A 591 -2.25 -8.32 4.86
CA TYR A 591 -1.33 -9.20 5.58
C TYR A 591 0.00 -9.28 4.86
N GLN A 592 1.08 -9.56 5.58
CA GLN A 592 2.35 -10.00 5.01
C GLN A 592 2.52 -11.52 5.19
N ILE A 593 3.25 -12.15 4.29
CA ILE A 593 3.61 -13.57 4.34
C ILE A 593 5.08 -13.73 3.94
N LYS A 594 5.76 -14.74 4.50
CA LYS A 594 7.15 -15.10 4.14
C LYS A 594 7.29 -15.46 2.65
N THR A 595 8.48 -15.26 2.08
CA THR A 595 8.85 -15.69 0.71
C THR A 595 8.72 -17.20 0.51
N VAL A 596 8.76 -17.67 -0.74
CA VAL A 596 8.74 -19.12 -1.03
C VAL A 596 9.97 -19.78 -0.40
N GLU A 597 11.09 -19.11 -0.48
CA GLU A 597 12.39 -19.38 0.12
C GLU A 597 12.30 -19.44 1.64
N GLU A 598 11.83 -18.39 2.32
CA GLU A 598 11.64 -18.40 3.77
C GLU A 598 10.58 -19.42 4.23
N ILE A 599 9.58 -19.75 3.42
CA ILE A 599 8.61 -20.82 3.74
C ILE A 599 9.29 -22.19 3.59
N MET A 600 10.20 -22.38 2.64
CA MET A 600 10.94 -23.63 2.46
C MET A 600 12.11 -23.77 3.46
N GLU A 601 12.72 -22.67 3.88
CA GLU A 601 13.58 -22.62 5.06
C GLU A 601 12.75 -22.89 6.33
N ASP A 602 11.60 -22.23 6.58
CA ASP A 602 10.69 -22.56 7.70
C ASP A 602 10.23 -24.04 7.66
N TYR A 603 10.03 -24.66 6.51
CA TYR A 603 9.71 -26.11 6.46
C TYR A 603 10.92 -27.03 6.71
N SER A 604 12.16 -26.52 6.71
CA SER A 604 13.35 -27.21 7.24
C SER A 604 13.79 -26.73 8.64
N ASN A 605 13.32 -25.57 9.08
CA ASN A 605 13.74 -24.86 10.29
C ASN A 605 12.63 -24.84 11.36
N ALA A 606 11.39 -25.22 11.03
CA ALA A 606 10.38 -25.62 12.01
C ALA A 606 10.79 -26.91 12.75
N SER A 607 11.76 -27.65 12.21
CA SER A 607 12.50 -28.66 12.97
C SER A 607 13.69 -28.08 13.76
N LEU A 608 14.26 -26.94 13.37
CA LEU A 608 15.64 -26.54 13.72
C LEU A 608 15.89 -24.99 13.76
N GLU A 609 16.48 -24.47 14.85
CA GLU A 609 17.03 -23.09 15.08
C GLU A 609 16.05 -21.90 15.26
N GLY A 610 16.42 -20.78 15.94
CA GLY A 610 17.53 -20.60 16.91
C GLY A 610 18.65 -19.60 16.57
N ASP A 611 18.33 -18.31 16.41
CA ASP A 611 19.28 -17.24 16.08
C ASP A 611 19.89 -16.51 17.32
N MET A 612 21.11 -15.96 17.15
CA MET A 612 21.86 -15.18 18.15
C MET A 612 22.58 -13.98 17.50
N SER A 613 22.17 -12.76 17.86
CA SER A 613 22.88 -11.52 17.53
C SER A 613 23.19 -10.70 18.79
N ILE A 614 24.40 -10.11 18.81
CA ILE A 614 24.96 -9.30 19.90
C ILE A 614 24.15 -7.99 20.05
N PRO A 615 23.88 -7.49 21.27
CA PRO A 615 22.58 -6.89 21.58
C PRO A 615 22.34 -5.53 20.93
N GLY A 616 21.36 -5.51 20.03
CA GLY A 616 20.80 -4.30 19.43
C GLY A 616 19.47 -4.59 18.72
N ALA A 617 18.35 -4.36 19.41
CA ALA A 617 16.98 -4.50 18.89
C ALA A 617 16.51 -5.93 18.50
N ALA A 618 16.67 -6.90 19.40
CA ALA A 618 15.78 -8.06 19.39
C ALA A 618 14.33 -7.61 19.66
N ARG A 619 13.38 -7.99 18.78
CA ARG A 619 11.94 -7.77 18.98
C ARG A 619 11.18 -9.09 18.90
N THR A 620 11.12 -9.77 20.04
CA THR A 620 10.24 -10.94 20.24
C THR A 620 8.78 -10.47 20.43
N ASN A 621 7.82 -11.37 20.14
CA ASN A 621 6.40 -11.00 20.04
C ASN A 621 5.73 -11.01 21.43
N ALA A 622 5.70 -9.88 22.13
CA ALA A 622 4.91 -9.69 23.35
C ALA A 622 3.42 -9.38 23.04
N PRO A 623 2.46 -9.75 23.91
CA PRO A 623 1.09 -9.27 23.81
C PRO A 623 1.01 -7.78 24.18
N ILE A 624 0.09 -7.04 23.54
CA ILE A 624 -0.08 -5.59 23.73
C ILE A 624 -0.40 -5.30 25.21
N GLY A 625 0.56 -4.71 25.92
CA GLY A 625 0.44 -4.34 27.35
C GLY A 625 1.45 -5.00 28.28
N ALA A 626 2.22 -6.00 27.83
CA ALA A 626 3.39 -6.48 28.57
C ALA A 626 4.61 -5.56 28.35
N PRO A 627 5.54 -5.41 29.33
CA PRO A 627 6.77 -4.66 29.14
C PRO A 627 7.69 -5.34 28.11
N ASP A 628 8.37 -4.53 27.28
CA ASP A 628 9.44 -5.01 26.40
C ASP A 628 10.62 -5.48 27.25
N PHE A 629 11.02 -6.75 27.08
CA PHE A 629 12.17 -7.37 27.72
C PHE A 629 13.28 -7.63 26.70
N ASN A 630 14.50 -7.15 26.96
CA ASN A 630 15.68 -7.51 26.19
C ASN A 630 16.23 -8.87 26.66
N THR A 631 17.31 -9.35 26.04
CA THR A 631 18.10 -10.50 26.52
C THR A 631 18.74 -10.31 27.91
N LEU A 632 18.61 -9.14 28.53
CA LEU A 632 18.96 -8.88 29.94
C LEU A 632 17.79 -9.10 30.90
N ASP A 633 16.56 -9.08 30.38
CA ASP A 633 15.32 -9.08 31.16
C ASP A 633 14.47 -10.35 30.91
N GLU A 634 14.76 -11.13 29.86
CA GLU A 634 14.15 -12.45 29.64
C GLU A 634 14.59 -13.44 30.76
N PRO A 635 13.71 -14.36 31.22
CA PRO A 635 14.09 -15.29 32.26
C PRO A 635 15.23 -16.21 31.78
N ILE A 636 16.32 -16.29 32.54
CA ILE A 636 17.54 -17.08 32.23
C ILE A 636 17.25 -18.51 31.75
N LYS A 637 16.18 -19.13 32.27
CA LYS A 637 15.70 -20.46 31.85
C LYS A 637 15.30 -20.53 30.37
N GLU A 638 14.71 -19.46 29.82
CA GLU A 638 14.24 -19.39 28.44
C GLU A 638 15.40 -19.10 27.48
N THR A 639 16.34 -18.23 27.86
CA THR A 639 17.65 -18.06 27.20
C THR A 639 18.34 -19.42 27.03
N ILE A 640 18.56 -20.14 28.14
CA ILE A 640 19.25 -21.43 28.16
C ILE A 640 18.48 -22.47 27.34
N LEU A 641 17.14 -22.50 27.41
CA LEU A 641 16.34 -23.47 26.65
C LEU A 641 16.31 -23.19 25.13
N ARG A 642 16.39 -21.92 24.72
CA ARG A 642 16.57 -21.51 23.32
C ARG A 642 17.94 -21.97 22.82
N ASP A 643 18.99 -21.64 23.57
CA ASP A 643 20.37 -21.84 23.14
C ASP A 643 20.75 -23.33 23.15
N ILE A 644 20.31 -24.12 24.15
CA ILE A 644 20.43 -25.59 24.14
C ILE A 644 19.71 -26.20 22.93
N ARG A 645 18.56 -25.66 22.51
CA ARG A 645 17.86 -26.16 21.32
C ARG A 645 18.66 -25.87 20.05
N ALA A 646 19.19 -24.65 19.90
CA ALA A 646 20.06 -24.28 18.78
C ALA A 646 21.37 -25.10 18.72
N VAL A 647 21.93 -25.47 19.87
CA VAL A 647 23.09 -26.37 19.95
C VAL A 647 22.72 -27.80 19.50
N GLY A 648 21.60 -28.34 20.00
CA GLY A 648 21.12 -29.68 19.65
C GLY A 648 20.79 -29.85 18.16
N VAL A 649 20.37 -28.77 17.50
CA VAL A 649 20.19 -28.72 16.04
C VAL A 649 21.46 -29.02 15.28
N LYS A 650 22.55 -28.32 15.62
CA LYS A 650 23.79 -28.33 14.85
C LYS A 650 24.50 -29.68 15.00
N PHE A 651 24.33 -30.36 16.15
CA PHE A 651 24.67 -31.78 16.30
C PHE A 651 23.92 -32.67 15.31
N TYR A 652 22.59 -32.51 15.16
CA TYR A 652 21.82 -33.28 14.17
C TYR A 652 22.25 -33.00 12.72
N HIS A 653 22.54 -31.74 12.38
CA HIS A 653 23.06 -31.37 11.06
C HIS A 653 24.44 -32.00 10.77
N VAL A 654 25.34 -32.12 11.75
CA VAL A 654 26.63 -32.81 11.59
C VAL A 654 26.48 -34.32 11.46
N LEU A 655 25.50 -34.92 12.14
CA LEU A 655 25.20 -36.35 12.01
C LEU A 655 24.51 -36.69 10.68
N TYR A 656 23.86 -35.72 10.03
CA TYR A 656 23.22 -35.87 8.71
C TYR A 656 23.57 -34.70 7.79
N PRO A 657 24.84 -34.57 7.35
CA PRO A 657 25.31 -33.42 6.58
C PRO A 657 24.63 -33.37 5.21
N LYS A 658 24.25 -32.16 4.80
CA LYS A 658 23.64 -31.82 3.51
C LYS A 658 24.23 -30.50 3.05
N GLU A 659 24.20 -30.21 1.76
CA GLU A 659 24.81 -29.02 1.14
C GLU A 659 24.10 -27.67 1.48
N LYS A 660 23.44 -27.57 2.64
CA LYS A 660 22.87 -26.32 3.17
C LYS A 660 23.92 -25.52 3.95
N SER A 661 23.95 -24.21 3.75
CA SER A 661 24.86 -23.28 4.41
C SER A 661 24.37 -22.73 5.77
N SER A 662 23.31 -23.30 6.37
CA SER A 662 22.74 -22.83 7.65
C SER A 662 23.79 -22.74 8.76
N LEU A 663 24.58 -23.80 8.94
CA LEU A 663 25.65 -23.91 9.96
C LEU A 663 26.81 -22.90 9.75
N LEU A 664 26.84 -22.18 8.62
CA LEU A 664 27.73 -21.04 8.35
C LEU A 664 27.05 -19.67 8.52
N LYS A 665 25.74 -19.56 8.29
CA LYS A 665 24.98 -18.31 8.55
C LYS A 665 24.97 -18.04 10.06
N ASP A 666 24.46 -19.00 10.82
CA ASP A 666 24.01 -18.80 12.19
C ASP A 666 25.04 -19.40 13.17
N TRP A 667 26.21 -18.76 13.26
CA TRP A 667 27.35 -19.30 14.02
C TRP A 667 27.20 -19.09 15.55
N ASP A 668 27.68 -20.05 16.33
CA ASP A 668 27.79 -19.90 17.80
C ASP A 668 29.08 -20.55 18.34
N LEU A 669 29.38 -20.26 19.62
CA LEU A 669 30.53 -20.81 20.35
C LEU A 669 30.12 -21.71 21.52
N TRP A 670 28.83 -21.85 21.81
CA TRP A 670 28.32 -22.66 22.92
C TRP A 670 28.46 -24.15 22.64
N GLY A 671 27.99 -24.63 21.48
CA GLY A 671 28.12 -26.04 21.11
C GLY A 671 29.57 -26.49 20.94
N PRO A 672 30.45 -25.72 20.26
CA PRO A 672 31.88 -25.98 20.25
C PRO A 672 32.50 -26.07 21.65
N LEU A 673 32.18 -25.13 22.56
CA LEU A 673 32.69 -25.13 23.93
C LEU A 673 32.21 -26.34 24.74
N VAL A 674 30.93 -26.72 24.59
CA VAL A 674 30.36 -27.93 25.20
C VAL A 674 31.07 -29.19 24.69
N LEU A 675 31.30 -29.33 23.38
CA LEU A 675 32.01 -30.48 22.82
C LEU A 675 33.48 -30.54 23.25
N CYS A 676 34.19 -29.39 23.27
CA CYS A 676 35.56 -29.32 23.78
C CYS A 676 35.65 -29.77 25.24
N THR A 677 34.76 -29.26 26.09
CA THR A 677 34.72 -29.60 27.52
C THR A 677 34.35 -31.07 27.72
N PHE A 678 33.36 -31.58 26.99
CA PHE A 678 32.92 -32.97 27.03
C PHE A 678 34.04 -33.95 26.61
N LEU A 679 34.73 -33.66 25.50
CA LEU A 679 35.89 -34.45 25.04
C LEU A 679 37.00 -34.44 26.10
N ALA A 680 37.36 -33.28 26.63
CA ALA A 680 38.37 -33.15 27.67
C ALA A 680 38.03 -33.96 28.93
N THR A 681 36.86 -33.77 29.51
CA THR A 681 36.44 -34.46 30.75
C THR A 681 36.37 -35.98 30.57
N ILE A 682 35.97 -36.48 29.40
CA ILE A 682 35.95 -37.94 29.15
C ILE A 682 37.35 -38.49 28.81
N LEU A 683 38.24 -37.69 28.22
CA LEU A 683 39.65 -38.07 28.01
C LEU A 683 40.46 -38.09 29.31
N GLN A 684 40.10 -37.28 30.30
CA GLN A 684 40.73 -37.21 31.63
C GLN A 684 40.58 -38.49 32.48
N GLY A 685 39.55 -39.30 32.22
CA GLY A 685 39.12 -40.41 33.09
C GLY A 685 40.01 -41.67 33.15
N SER A 686 41.33 -41.59 32.94
CA SER A 686 42.22 -42.77 32.98
C SER A 686 43.71 -42.48 33.21
N ALA A 687 44.05 -41.78 34.30
CA ALA A 687 45.41 -41.73 34.83
C ALA A 687 45.43 -42.20 36.30
N ASP A 688 46.46 -42.94 36.70
CA ASP A 688 46.71 -43.28 38.10
C ASP A 688 46.97 -42.01 38.94
N ALA A 689 46.61 -42.07 40.22
CA ALA A 689 46.47 -40.90 41.08
C ALA A 689 47.80 -40.24 41.49
N GLN A 690 48.42 -39.45 40.59
CA GLN A 690 49.53 -38.57 40.97
C GLN A 690 49.73 -37.27 40.15
N TYR A 691 48.88 -36.96 39.17
CA TYR A 691 48.86 -35.67 38.48
C TYR A 691 47.44 -35.12 38.36
N ASP A 692 47.26 -33.82 38.62
CA ASP A 692 46.01 -33.11 38.35
C ASP A 692 45.74 -33.06 36.83
N GLY A 693 44.57 -33.53 36.40
CA GLY A 693 44.15 -33.64 34.99
C GLY A 693 43.83 -32.31 34.29
N GLY A 694 44.62 -31.28 34.54
CA GLY A 694 44.63 -30.03 33.79
C GLY A 694 45.27 -30.11 32.38
N PRO A 695 46.32 -30.92 32.10
CA PRO A 695 46.98 -30.86 30.80
C PRO A 695 46.11 -31.40 29.65
N GLU A 696 45.25 -32.39 29.88
CA GLU A 696 44.36 -32.97 28.87
C GLU A 696 43.29 -31.95 28.42
N PHE A 697 42.70 -31.22 29.38
CA PHE A 697 41.75 -30.14 29.07
C PHE A 697 42.42 -29.01 28.28
N ALA A 698 43.60 -28.57 28.74
CA ALA A 698 44.38 -27.56 28.03
C ALA A 698 44.76 -28.04 26.62
N GLN A 699 45.16 -29.30 26.45
CA GLN A 699 45.54 -29.89 25.17
C GLN A 699 44.37 -29.92 24.19
N VAL A 700 43.21 -30.45 24.56
CA VAL A 700 42.02 -30.50 23.68
C VAL A 700 41.57 -29.08 23.31
N PHE A 701 41.49 -28.18 24.29
CA PHE A 701 41.08 -26.80 24.06
C PHE A 701 42.04 -26.06 23.11
N VAL A 702 43.35 -26.12 23.37
CA VAL A 702 44.38 -25.48 22.53
C VAL A 702 44.41 -26.05 21.12
N ILE A 703 44.27 -27.37 20.96
CA ILE A 703 44.21 -28.01 19.63
C ILE A 703 42.98 -27.54 18.85
N VAL A 704 41.81 -27.41 19.48
CA VAL A 704 40.61 -26.91 18.79
C VAL A 704 40.76 -25.45 18.37
N TRP A 705 41.20 -24.55 19.27
CA TRP A 705 41.32 -23.12 18.95
C TRP A 705 42.45 -22.82 17.95
N ILE A 706 43.66 -23.37 18.15
CA ILE A 706 44.78 -23.18 17.21
C ILE A 706 44.53 -23.91 15.89
N GLY A 707 43.98 -25.12 15.94
CA GLY A 707 43.63 -25.89 14.75
C GLY A 707 42.59 -25.19 13.88
N ALA A 708 41.53 -24.66 14.49
CA ALA A 708 40.55 -23.84 13.78
C ALA A 708 41.17 -22.54 13.23
N ALA A 709 42.13 -21.91 13.93
CA ALA A 709 42.86 -20.76 13.41
C ALA A 709 43.69 -21.12 12.16
N ILE A 710 44.38 -22.26 12.17
CA ILE A 710 45.16 -22.77 11.02
C ILE A 710 44.24 -23.09 9.84
N VAL A 711 43.13 -23.79 10.06
CA VAL A 711 42.14 -24.08 9.00
C VAL A 711 41.53 -22.79 8.43
N THR A 712 41.23 -21.80 9.28
CA THR A 712 40.73 -20.48 8.85
C THR A 712 41.77 -19.74 8.01
N LEU A 713 43.03 -19.71 8.46
CA LEU A 713 44.12 -19.00 7.77
C LEU A 713 44.39 -19.62 6.41
N ASN A 714 44.51 -20.96 6.34
CA ASN A 714 44.61 -21.67 5.06
C ASN A 714 43.41 -21.41 4.16
N SER A 715 42.19 -21.45 4.72
CA SER A 715 40.95 -21.16 3.99
C SER A 715 40.93 -19.77 3.38
N LYS A 716 41.43 -18.75 4.08
CA LYS A 716 41.54 -17.37 3.57
C LYS A 716 42.66 -17.22 2.54
N LEU A 717 43.82 -17.85 2.76
CA LEU A 717 44.94 -17.83 1.82
C LEU A 717 44.62 -18.52 0.48
N LEU A 718 43.74 -19.52 0.49
CA LEU A 718 43.19 -20.13 -0.73
C LEU A 718 42.17 -19.23 -1.46
N GLY A 719 41.77 -18.09 -0.89
CA GLY A 719 40.78 -17.17 -1.44
C GLY A 719 39.33 -17.48 -1.02
N GLY A 720 39.13 -18.24 0.04
CA GLY A 720 37.81 -18.55 0.58
C GLY A 720 37.27 -17.48 1.53
N ASN A 721 35.96 -17.25 1.49
CA ASN A 721 35.28 -16.21 2.27
C ASN A 721 34.64 -16.81 3.53
N ILE A 722 35.38 -16.84 4.63
CA ILE A 722 34.90 -17.33 5.94
C ILE A 722 35.54 -16.54 7.10
N SER A 723 34.77 -16.23 8.14
CA SER A 723 35.29 -15.64 9.38
C SER A 723 35.89 -16.69 10.32
N PHE A 724 36.70 -16.24 11.29
CA PHE A 724 37.29 -17.13 12.29
C PHE A 724 36.23 -17.83 13.14
N PHE A 725 35.22 -17.11 13.64
CA PHE A 725 34.20 -17.69 14.51
C PHE A 725 33.25 -18.65 13.76
N GLN A 726 32.94 -18.40 12.48
CA GLN A 726 32.22 -19.37 11.64
C GLN A 726 33.02 -20.68 11.46
N SER A 727 34.33 -20.57 11.25
CA SER A 727 35.23 -21.72 11.13
C SER A 727 35.32 -22.52 12.44
N VAL A 728 35.49 -21.83 13.58
CA VAL A 728 35.46 -22.43 14.94
C VAL A 728 34.11 -23.12 15.20
N CYS A 729 32.99 -22.48 14.83
CA CYS A 729 31.65 -23.04 14.93
C CYS A 729 31.53 -24.36 14.15
N VAL A 730 31.77 -24.33 12.84
CA VAL A 730 31.62 -25.52 11.97
C VAL A 730 32.56 -26.65 12.40
N LEU A 731 33.85 -26.36 12.63
CA LEU A 731 34.83 -27.36 13.03
C LEU A 731 34.51 -27.96 14.41
N GLY A 732 34.10 -27.10 15.37
CA GLY A 732 33.70 -27.51 16.71
C GLY A 732 32.49 -28.44 16.69
N TYR A 733 31.42 -28.07 15.98
CA TYR A 733 30.26 -28.95 15.81
C TYR A 733 30.62 -30.26 15.11
N CYS A 734 31.53 -30.22 14.12
CA CYS A 734 32.01 -31.42 13.42
C CYS A 734 32.79 -32.39 14.33
N LEU A 735 33.10 -32.05 15.59
CA LEU A 735 33.62 -33.00 16.58
C LEU A 735 32.58 -33.99 17.12
N THR A 736 31.27 -33.75 16.90
CA THR A 736 30.17 -34.62 17.39
C THR A 736 30.39 -36.12 17.11
N PRO A 737 30.80 -36.57 15.91
CA PRO A 737 31.02 -37.98 15.63
C PRO A 737 32.23 -38.55 16.39
N VAL A 738 33.29 -37.75 16.58
CA VAL A 738 34.49 -38.12 17.35
C VAL A 738 34.15 -38.24 18.85
N ALA A 739 33.28 -37.37 19.37
CA ALA A 739 32.75 -37.47 20.73
C ALA A 739 31.90 -38.73 20.94
N ILE A 740 31.08 -39.12 19.95
CA ILE A 740 30.35 -40.41 19.98
C ILE A 740 31.33 -41.59 19.97
N SER A 741 32.36 -41.57 19.11
CA SER A 741 33.42 -42.58 19.11
C SER A 741 34.14 -42.68 20.45
N LEU A 742 34.40 -41.56 21.14
CA LEU A 742 34.99 -41.55 22.48
C LEU A 742 34.09 -42.21 23.53
N ILE A 743 32.77 -41.95 23.52
CA ILE A 743 31.82 -42.63 24.41
C ILE A 743 31.88 -44.15 24.19
N VAL A 744 31.82 -44.60 22.92
CA VAL A 744 31.89 -46.02 22.58
C VAL A 744 33.24 -46.63 22.99
N CYS A 745 34.34 -45.91 22.78
CA CYS A 745 35.67 -46.33 23.24
C CYS A 745 35.74 -46.49 24.76
N ARG A 746 35.18 -45.56 25.54
CA ARG A 746 35.12 -45.67 27.01
C ARG A 746 34.24 -46.82 27.49
N ILE A 747 33.12 -47.10 26.82
CA ILE A 747 32.29 -48.29 27.11
C ILE A 747 33.07 -49.58 26.83
N ILE A 748 33.83 -49.65 25.73
CA ILE A 748 34.71 -50.79 25.41
C ILE A 748 35.84 -50.95 26.45
N LEU A 749 36.33 -49.85 27.04
CA LEU A 749 37.37 -49.86 28.06
C LEU A 749 36.93 -50.43 29.42
N LEU A 750 35.62 -50.47 29.71
CA LEU A 750 35.09 -51.14 30.91
C LEU A 750 35.26 -52.66 30.91
N ALA A 751 35.49 -53.28 29.74
CA ALA A 751 35.76 -54.70 29.60
C ALA A 751 37.25 -55.03 29.74
N LYS A 752 37.58 -56.27 30.12
CA LYS A 752 38.98 -56.74 30.13
C LYS A 752 39.56 -56.66 28.71
N GLN A 753 40.55 -55.79 28.52
CA GLN A 753 41.05 -55.46 27.18
C GLN A 753 41.66 -56.66 26.45
N THR A 754 41.38 -56.74 25.14
CA THR A 754 41.88 -57.76 24.22
C THR A 754 42.24 -57.12 22.87
N LYS A 755 42.99 -57.83 22.03
CA LYS A 755 43.30 -57.37 20.65
C LYS A 755 42.04 -57.05 19.85
N LEU A 756 40.96 -57.81 20.02
CA LEU A 756 39.67 -57.56 19.35
C LEU A 756 39.03 -56.23 19.81
N LEU A 757 39.01 -55.97 21.11
CA LEU A 757 38.46 -54.72 21.67
C LEU A 757 39.29 -53.50 21.24
N PHE A 758 40.62 -53.64 21.11
CA PHE A 758 41.47 -52.60 20.51
C PHE A 758 41.13 -52.35 19.04
N PHE A 759 40.96 -53.40 18.21
CA PHE A 759 40.54 -53.23 16.82
C PHE A 759 39.14 -52.61 16.68
N LEU A 760 38.21 -52.91 17.60
CA LEU A 760 36.91 -52.25 17.65
C LEU A 760 37.03 -50.76 18.00
N ARG A 761 37.85 -50.39 18.99
CA ARG A 761 38.16 -48.97 19.32
C ARG A 761 38.82 -48.23 18.16
N LEU A 762 39.71 -48.89 17.42
CA LEU A 762 40.31 -48.34 16.20
C LEU A 762 39.24 -48.07 15.14
N LEU A 763 38.40 -49.07 14.84
CA LEU A 763 37.33 -48.96 13.85
C LEU A 763 36.32 -47.86 14.18
N THR A 764 35.84 -47.79 15.43
CA THR A 764 34.89 -46.75 15.86
C THR A 764 35.51 -45.36 15.79
N THR A 765 36.79 -45.22 16.14
CA THR A 765 37.52 -43.95 16.04
C THR A 765 37.73 -43.54 14.59
N THR A 766 38.10 -44.45 13.68
CA THR A 766 38.25 -44.18 12.24
C THR A 766 36.92 -43.77 11.58
N ILE A 767 35.79 -44.37 11.98
CA ILE A 767 34.45 -44.00 11.49
C ILE A 767 34.10 -42.56 11.92
N GLY A 768 34.27 -42.23 13.20
CA GLY A 768 34.01 -40.88 13.71
C GLY A 768 34.91 -39.82 13.05
N PHE A 769 36.20 -40.12 12.91
CA PHE A 769 37.18 -39.30 12.19
C PHE A 769 36.77 -39.01 10.74
N SER A 770 36.40 -40.06 9.99
CA SER A 770 36.00 -39.94 8.59
C SER A 770 34.71 -39.12 8.44
N TRP A 771 33.75 -39.34 9.34
CA TRP A 771 32.48 -38.59 9.32
C TRP A 771 32.66 -37.12 9.68
N ALA A 772 33.48 -36.79 10.69
CA ALA A 772 33.81 -35.42 11.07
C ALA A 772 34.48 -34.66 9.90
N THR A 773 35.45 -35.31 9.24
CA THR A 773 36.14 -34.76 8.07
C THR A 773 35.18 -34.55 6.89
N TYR A 774 34.29 -35.52 6.63
CA TYR A 774 33.27 -35.42 5.58
C TYR A 774 32.25 -34.31 5.84
N ALA A 775 31.65 -34.26 7.04
CA ALA A 775 30.70 -33.22 7.41
C ALA A 775 31.32 -31.82 7.31
N SER A 776 32.54 -31.65 7.83
CA SER A 776 33.27 -30.39 7.71
C SER A 776 33.61 -30.01 6.27
N PHE A 777 33.85 -30.99 5.37
CA PHE A 777 34.04 -30.71 3.95
C PHE A 777 32.75 -30.26 3.26
N ILE A 778 31.60 -30.86 3.59
CA ILE A 778 30.30 -30.44 3.04
C ILE A 778 29.98 -28.99 3.46
N PHE A 779 30.19 -28.63 4.72
CA PHE A 779 29.89 -27.27 5.20
C PHE A 779 30.94 -26.24 4.73
N LEU A 780 32.25 -26.50 4.89
CA LEU A 780 33.30 -25.52 4.53
C LEU A 780 33.63 -25.50 3.02
N GLY A 781 33.29 -26.56 2.27
CA GLY A 781 33.63 -26.70 0.86
C GLY A 781 32.97 -25.64 -0.04
N ASN A 782 31.84 -25.06 0.36
CA ASN A 782 31.21 -23.96 -0.37
C ASN A 782 31.76 -22.57 -0.01
N SER A 783 32.55 -22.45 1.06
CA SER A 783 33.33 -21.24 1.35
C SER A 783 34.60 -21.12 0.50
N GLN A 784 34.91 -22.13 -0.34
CA GLN A 784 36.15 -22.23 -1.11
C GLN A 784 35.94 -22.15 -2.63
N PRO A 785 36.85 -21.50 -3.39
CA PRO A 785 36.79 -21.48 -4.86
C PRO A 785 36.75 -22.91 -5.44
N PRO A 786 35.94 -23.19 -6.49
CA PRO A 786 35.73 -24.55 -6.98
C PRO A 786 37.02 -25.35 -7.26
N ASN A 787 37.98 -24.72 -7.93
CA ASN A 787 39.25 -25.33 -8.32
C ASN A 787 40.25 -25.47 -7.15
N ARG A 788 39.89 -25.04 -5.94
CA ARG A 788 40.74 -25.08 -4.72
C ARG A 788 40.12 -25.87 -3.57
N LYS A 789 38.85 -26.31 -3.67
CA LYS A 789 38.18 -27.12 -2.62
C LYS A 789 39.03 -28.30 -2.10
N PRO A 790 39.74 -29.09 -2.94
CA PRO A 790 40.56 -30.19 -2.43
C PRO A 790 41.75 -29.76 -1.56
N LEU A 791 42.33 -28.58 -1.80
CA LEU A 791 43.49 -28.08 -1.05
C LEU A 791 43.12 -27.71 0.40
N ALA A 792 41.88 -27.28 0.63
CA ALA A 792 41.35 -26.99 1.96
C ALA A 792 41.07 -28.26 2.79
N VAL A 793 40.98 -29.45 2.17
CA VAL A 793 40.71 -30.71 2.88
C VAL A 793 41.88 -31.11 3.78
N TYR A 794 43.13 -30.88 3.37
CA TYR A 794 44.32 -31.31 4.11
C TYR A 794 44.39 -30.80 5.57
N PRO A 795 44.26 -29.49 5.86
CA PRO A 795 44.26 -29.01 7.25
C PRO A 795 43.02 -29.46 8.04
N ILE A 796 41.87 -29.65 7.39
CA ILE A 796 40.64 -30.18 8.02
C ILE A 796 40.85 -31.66 8.44
N PHE A 797 41.43 -32.47 7.55
CA PHE A 797 41.82 -33.85 7.82
C PHE A 797 42.82 -33.91 8.99
N LEU A 798 43.87 -33.09 8.96
CA LEU A 798 44.89 -33.06 10.02
C LEU A 798 44.29 -32.66 11.38
N PHE A 799 43.36 -31.69 11.40
CA PHE A 799 42.63 -31.26 12.59
C PHE A 799 41.88 -32.41 13.27
N PHE A 800 41.00 -33.10 12.54
CA PHE A 800 40.25 -34.22 13.10
C PHE A 800 41.13 -35.44 13.37
N PHE A 801 42.22 -35.63 12.62
CA PHE A 801 43.16 -36.74 12.82
C PHE A 801 43.85 -36.63 14.18
N ILE A 802 44.35 -35.44 14.55
CA ILE A 802 45.03 -35.21 15.84
C ILE A 802 44.05 -35.46 17.00
N ILE A 803 42.82 -34.96 16.92
CA ILE A 803 41.83 -35.14 18.01
C ILE A 803 41.36 -36.60 18.09
N SER A 804 41.18 -37.27 16.95
CA SER A 804 40.83 -38.69 16.92
C SER A 804 41.98 -39.59 17.40
N TRP A 805 43.23 -39.16 17.21
CA TRP A 805 44.39 -39.85 17.79
C TRP A 805 44.36 -39.85 19.31
N LEU A 806 43.99 -38.73 19.95
CA LEU A 806 43.82 -38.66 21.41
C LEU A 806 42.74 -39.64 21.94
N VAL A 807 41.65 -39.81 21.18
CA VAL A 807 40.54 -40.73 21.51
C VAL A 807 40.96 -42.22 21.51
N ILE A 808 42.00 -42.59 20.75
CA ILE A 808 42.54 -43.95 20.75
C ILE A 808 43.80 -44.10 21.62
N SER A 809 44.64 -43.06 21.76
CA SER A 809 45.84 -43.12 22.60
C SER A 809 45.52 -43.18 24.08
N ASN A 810 44.46 -42.51 24.53
CA ASN A 810 43.98 -42.61 25.90
C ASN A 810 43.20 -43.93 26.05
N ASN A 811 43.83 -44.90 26.70
CA ASN A 811 43.19 -46.07 27.30
C ASN A 811 42.58 -45.66 28.64
#